data_AF-A0A2N1JHH1-F1
#
_entry.id   AF-A0A2N1JHH1-F1
#
_cell.length_a   1.000
_cell.length_b   1.000
_cell.length_c   1.000
_cell.angle_alpha   90.00
_cell.angle_beta   90.00
_cell.angle_gamma   90.00
#
_symmetry.space_group_name_H-M   'P 1'
#
loop_
_entity.id
_entity.type
_entity.pdbx_description
1 polymer ?
#
loop_
_entity_poly.entity_id
_entity_poly.type
_entity_poly.pdbx_seq_one_letter_code
_entity_poly.pdbx_strand_id
1 'polypeptide(L)'
;MGVTKEDARRSAAQAVQYEAEGKRYNALQMYTDAVEKYLELARSTPTDQSLTMRLLARAERLQRTLAEDGEGAYPRWESKENFTLVSTPALSARQVREGASYRRSNAPIYDPMSPIRGDGITQGSVTNCSFVAAISAAAAHDTRFGTSLAHGALYPRLDAGPCAALDARHTARLYLNGYARCIAVDEKLPMRAPDSYACAMPVGRPQLWPALLEKAFLAAQSSDYDFHGSDGTADLYMLTSWIPEHIALHHASFQREKGWMRFFRAWQEGRCLLTAGTGAQIDASAAPALRELIPEHCYSVVGLCETQLERQVMLVNPWGAATLRCTWEEFCTAFDTLGVNWDPSCFAHSCTVHGSWDESFDVGLRPERSDVALSDQYQLDVPPETQVWIHLERHKGYSSTSEPEYIALHAFLNNIGERRAQVERGGDMHSRAVQYALAVSRHGPAIRPYPSYTVHVYAQNPVSMYALHHNFPFHCVVHGKWQGRAAAGNSHSPCFRHNPQFRVVVRDAPGTLPRLQALLTTDSDIPVHIDMLRSQSQRVTSIDTRTLLASSGAYTHGLALCNLPAIQPGTSTLIASTFEPHKASFTLHVYCTNALDLEPIPAEGAGMYHRSASPRTPPCWNIAVQRTATISLVVAARGQGPRLALCDSQGGCVTQSGPTPEPCSQLTAKLECGAYTLTVSDTPISVDPIDDGVSYVIKTPKPILDGMDEWCTTTHGETGLIDACLAEDAPSHAMVRTAVLAYVLDRVPDLLAHLHYRIVDVSSIKELVRRWYGAERMWQSSSTVRHRALEDIRGSMQELAFYRATVFQA
;
A
#
# COMPACT_ATOMS: atom_id res chain seq x y z
N MET A 1 -19.85 -16.80 34.60
CA MET A 1 -21.16 -16.12 34.46
C MET A 1 -21.78 -16.63 33.17
N GLY A 2 -23.05 -16.99 33.15
CA GLY A 2 -23.71 -17.51 31.94
C GLY A 2 -24.00 -16.38 30.94
N VAL A 3 -23.96 -16.70 29.64
CA VAL A 3 -24.28 -15.77 28.55
C VAL A 3 -25.73 -15.29 28.66
N THR A 4 -25.96 -13.97 28.54
CA THR A 4 -27.31 -13.40 28.58
C THR A 4 -27.81 -13.03 27.17
N LYS A 5 -29.14 -12.91 27.02
CA LYS A 5 -29.77 -12.42 25.78
C LYS A 5 -29.36 -10.99 25.44
N GLU A 6 -29.05 -10.18 26.45
CA GLU A 6 -28.53 -8.82 26.29
C GLU A 6 -27.15 -8.84 25.61
N ASP A 7 -26.28 -9.77 26.02
CA ASP A 7 -24.93 -9.91 25.48
C ASP A 7 -24.97 -10.34 24.00
N ALA A 8 -25.82 -11.32 23.67
CA ALA A 8 -25.99 -11.76 22.28
C ALA A 8 -26.55 -10.65 21.37
N ARG A 9 -27.47 -9.82 21.89
CA ARG A 9 -28.00 -8.64 21.18
C ARG A 9 -26.93 -7.57 20.97
N ARG A 10 -26.09 -7.34 21.98
CA ARG A 10 -25.00 -6.38 21.91
C ARG A 10 -24.00 -6.77 20.82
N SER A 11 -23.57 -8.03 20.79
CA SER A 11 -22.70 -8.56 19.73
C SER A 11 -23.32 -8.40 18.34
N ALA A 12 -24.61 -8.73 18.18
CA ALA A 12 -25.30 -8.58 16.90
C ALA A 12 -25.41 -7.10 16.45
N ALA A 13 -25.70 -6.18 17.37
CA ALA A 13 -25.76 -4.75 17.07
C ALA A 13 -24.38 -4.20 16.66
N GLN A 14 -23.33 -4.61 17.38
CA GLN A 14 -21.95 -4.24 17.10
C GLN A 14 -21.49 -4.79 15.75
N ALA A 15 -21.91 -6.00 15.38
CA ALA A 15 -21.63 -6.59 14.07
C ALA A 15 -22.22 -5.79 12.92
N VAL A 16 -23.50 -5.39 13.05
CA VAL A 16 -24.18 -4.54 12.05
C VAL A 16 -23.50 -3.18 11.92
N GLN A 17 -23.08 -2.61 13.05
CA GLN A 17 -22.36 -1.34 13.06
C GLN A 17 -21.01 -1.46 12.34
N TYR A 18 -20.22 -2.50 12.64
CA TYR A 18 -18.95 -2.73 11.94
C TYR A 18 -19.13 -2.98 10.45
N GLU A 19 -20.17 -3.70 10.04
CA GLU A 19 -20.47 -3.93 8.62
C GLU A 19 -20.79 -2.60 7.91
N ALA A 20 -21.53 -1.70 8.55
CA ALA A 20 -21.85 -0.37 8.03
C ALA A 20 -20.62 0.57 7.97
N GLU A 21 -19.67 0.40 8.88
CA GLU A 21 -18.39 1.13 8.92
C GLU A 21 -17.34 0.55 7.94
N GLY A 22 -17.67 -0.49 7.15
CA GLY A 22 -16.71 -1.12 6.24
C GLY A 22 -15.67 -2.02 6.93
N LYS A 23 -15.75 -2.20 8.26
CA LYS A 23 -14.86 -3.04 9.07
C LYS A 23 -15.25 -4.52 8.98
N ARG A 24 -15.08 -5.08 7.78
CA ARG A 24 -15.55 -6.43 7.40
C ARG A 24 -15.10 -7.53 8.37
N TYR A 25 -13.86 -7.48 8.84
CA TYR A 25 -13.31 -8.46 9.79
C TYR A 25 -13.97 -8.37 11.17
N ASN A 26 -14.06 -7.17 11.74
CA ASN A 26 -14.73 -6.94 13.02
C ASN A 26 -16.21 -7.32 12.96
N ALA A 27 -16.86 -7.01 11.85
CA ALA A 27 -18.24 -7.41 11.59
C ALA A 27 -18.39 -8.94 11.60
N LEU A 28 -17.53 -9.66 10.86
CA LEU A 28 -17.53 -11.12 10.82
C LEU A 28 -17.33 -11.74 12.22
N GLN A 29 -16.36 -11.23 12.97
CA GLN A 29 -16.07 -11.70 14.33
C GLN A 29 -17.29 -11.51 15.25
N MET A 30 -17.91 -10.33 15.23
CA MET A 30 -19.08 -10.03 16.06
C MET A 30 -20.34 -10.77 15.60
N TYR A 31 -20.52 -11.02 14.30
CA TYR A 31 -21.61 -11.88 13.82
C TYR A 31 -21.43 -13.32 14.30
N THR A 32 -20.20 -13.84 14.26
CA THR A 32 -19.89 -15.20 14.72
C THR A 32 -20.11 -15.33 16.23
N ASP A 33 -19.58 -14.40 17.02
CA ASP A 33 -19.78 -14.33 18.48
C ASP A 33 -21.28 -14.19 18.84
N ALA A 34 -22.05 -13.38 18.10
CA ALA A 34 -23.49 -13.29 18.28
C ALA A 34 -24.18 -14.63 18.01
N VAL A 35 -23.83 -15.32 16.92
CA VAL A 35 -24.38 -16.64 16.57
C VAL A 35 -24.08 -17.66 17.67
N GLU A 36 -22.83 -17.75 18.12
CA GLU A 36 -22.41 -18.66 19.20
C GLU A 36 -23.20 -18.41 20.50
N LYS A 37 -23.31 -17.14 20.93
CA LYS A 37 -24.08 -16.76 22.11
C LYS A 37 -25.56 -17.09 21.97
N TYR A 38 -26.16 -16.87 20.80
CA TYR A 38 -27.56 -17.25 20.55
C TYR A 38 -27.76 -18.77 20.53
N LEU A 39 -26.78 -19.54 20.04
CA LEU A 39 -26.79 -21.01 20.08
C LEU A 39 -26.64 -21.53 21.51
N GLU A 40 -25.81 -20.91 22.35
CA GLU A 40 -25.68 -21.26 23.76
C GLU A 40 -26.97 -20.97 24.53
N LEU A 41 -27.59 -19.81 24.30
CA LEU A 41 -28.91 -19.46 24.83
C LEU A 41 -30.01 -20.40 24.35
N ALA A 42 -29.91 -20.92 23.12
CA ALA A 42 -30.87 -21.90 22.58
C ALA A 42 -30.90 -23.20 23.38
N ARG A 43 -29.80 -23.55 24.06
CA ARG A 43 -29.72 -24.75 24.90
C ARG A 43 -30.49 -24.60 26.22
N SER A 44 -30.75 -23.38 26.67
CA SER A 44 -31.37 -23.07 27.96
C SER A 44 -32.73 -22.34 27.85
N THR A 45 -33.01 -21.69 26.72
CA THR A 45 -34.25 -20.94 26.45
C THR A 45 -34.64 -21.03 24.97
N PRO A 46 -35.94 -20.96 24.62
CA PRO A 46 -36.36 -20.85 23.23
C PRO A 46 -35.86 -19.51 22.64
N THR A 47 -34.81 -19.56 21.82
CA THR A 47 -34.29 -18.41 21.09
C THR A 47 -34.87 -18.33 19.68
N ASP A 48 -34.85 -17.13 19.09
CA ASP A 48 -35.34 -16.86 17.74
C ASP A 48 -34.36 -17.45 16.70
N GLN A 49 -34.61 -18.69 16.30
CA GLN A 49 -33.82 -19.40 15.28
C GLN A 49 -33.71 -18.61 13.97
N SER A 50 -34.73 -17.82 13.62
CA SER A 50 -34.73 -16.99 12.40
C SER A 50 -33.73 -15.84 12.48
N LEU A 51 -33.55 -15.24 13.66
CA LEU A 51 -32.49 -14.24 13.87
C LEU A 51 -31.10 -14.88 13.77
N THR A 52 -30.87 -16.00 14.44
CA THR A 52 -29.57 -16.71 14.40
C THR A 52 -29.19 -17.09 12.97
N MET A 53 -30.11 -17.64 12.18
CA MET A 53 -29.87 -17.98 10.77
C MET A 53 -29.56 -16.75 9.91
N ARG A 54 -30.20 -15.60 10.16
CA ARG A 54 -29.90 -14.35 9.45
C ARG A 54 -28.51 -13.80 9.78
N LEU A 55 -28.10 -13.88 11.04
CA LEU A 55 -26.76 -13.48 11.48
C LEU A 55 -25.69 -14.40 10.86
N LEU A 56 -25.93 -15.72 10.86
CA LEU A 56 -25.06 -16.69 10.21
C LEU A 56 -24.93 -16.43 8.70
N ALA A 57 -26.04 -16.22 8.00
CA ALA A 57 -26.01 -15.90 6.57
C ALA A 57 -25.27 -14.59 6.25
N ARG A 58 -25.25 -13.62 7.18
CA ARG A 58 -24.43 -12.41 7.07
C ARG A 58 -22.95 -12.71 7.28
N ALA A 59 -22.61 -13.48 8.31
CA ALA A 59 -21.25 -13.95 8.57
C ALA A 59 -20.68 -14.69 7.33
N GLU A 60 -21.41 -15.64 6.78
CA GLU A 60 -21.00 -16.42 5.59
C GLU A 60 -20.82 -15.56 4.33
N ARG A 61 -21.59 -14.46 4.18
CA ARG A 61 -21.39 -13.52 3.08
C ARG A 61 -20.10 -12.72 3.27
N LEU A 62 -19.88 -12.15 4.46
CA LEU A 62 -18.66 -11.42 4.77
C LEU A 62 -17.42 -12.32 4.64
N GLN A 63 -17.51 -13.56 5.09
CA GLN A 63 -16.43 -14.54 4.96
C GLN A 63 -16.07 -14.83 3.50
N ARG A 64 -17.07 -14.93 2.60
CA ARG A 64 -16.83 -15.08 1.15
C ARG A 64 -16.17 -13.86 0.54
N THR A 65 -16.66 -12.66 0.86
CA THR A 65 -16.07 -11.40 0.37
C THR A 65 -14.62 -11.24 0.84
N LEU A 66 -14.32 -11.55 2.11
CA LEU A 66 -12.95 -11.51 2.64
C LEU A 66 -12.02 -12.54 1.96
N ALA A 67 -12.55 -13.71 1.58
CA ALA A 67 -11.81 -14.70 0.79
C ALA A 67 -11.47 -14.19 -0.62
N GLU A 68 -12.38 -13.45 -1.27
CA GLU A 68 -12.18 -12.85 -2.60
C GLU A 68 -11.15 -11.70 -2.59
N ASP A 69 -11.02 -10.97 -1.48
CA ASP A 69 -10.12 -9.80 -1.33
C ASP A 69 -8.64 -10.16 -1.01
N GLY A 70 -8.25 -11.43 -1.11
CA GLY A 70 -6.86 -11.87 -0.91
C GLY A 70 -6.58 -12.72 0.33
N GLU A 71 -7.57 -13.00 1.21
CA GLU A 71 -7.45 -14.14 2.15
C GLU A 71 -7.49 -15.49 1.42
N GLY A 72 -7.97 -15.51 0.17
CA GLY A 72 -8.27 -16.71 -0.63
C GLY A 72 -7.08 -17.42 -1.24
N ALA A 73 -5.82 -17.10 -0.89
CA ALA A 73 -4.70 -17.87 -1.39
C ALA A 73 -4.76 -19.33 -0.93
N TYR A 74 -5.14 -19.52 0.34
CA TYR A 74 -5.23 -20.82 0.97
C TYR A 74 -6.45 -20.92 1.89
N PRO A 75 -7.25 -21.99 1.80
CA PRO A 75 -8.41 -22.16 2.66
C PRO A 75 -8.00 -22.26 4.13
N ARG A 76 -8.88 -21.80 5.02
CA ARG A 76 -8.70 -22.00 6.47
C ARG A 76 -8.71 -23.49 6.79
N TRP A 77 -7.90 -23.90 7.75
CA TRP A 77 -7.79 -25.30 8.15
C TRP A 77 -9.14 -25.90 8.58
N GLU A 78 -10.03 -25.09 9.17
CA GLU A 78 -11.37 -25.50 9.59
C GLU A 78 -12.31 -25.75 8.41
N SER A 79 -12.10 -25.07 7.28
CA SER A 79 -12.98 -25.09 6.10
C SER A 79 -12.69 -26.25 5.13
N LYS A 80 -12.57 -27.48 5.66
CA LYS A 80 -12.06 -28.74 5.03
C LYS A 80 -12.62 -29.16 3.66
N GLU A 81 -13.39 -28.34 2.95
CA GLU A 81 -14.24 -28.74 1.83
C GLU A 81 -13.68 -28.51 0.43
N ASN A 82 -12.57 -27.78 0.21
CA ASN A 82 -12.00 -27.61 -1.13
C ASN A 82 -10.46 -27.59 -1.13
N PHE A 83 -9.84 -28.75 -1.39
CA PHE A 83 -8.39 -28.88 -1.54
C PHE A 83 -7.98 -28.60 -3.00
N THR A 84 -7.70 -27.35 -3.33
CA THR A 84 -7.02 -27.04 -4.60
C THR A 84 -5.53 -27.21 -4.38
N LEU A 85 -4.90 -28.08 -5.19
CA LEU A 85 -3.44 -28.22 -5.20
C LEU A 85 -2.81 -26.86 -5.52
N VAL A 86 -1.84 -26.47 -4.73
CA VAL A 86 -1.06 -25.26 -4.99
C VAL A 86 -0.12 -25.52 -6.16
N SER A 87 0.21 -24.48 -6.92
CA SER A 87 1.25 -24.57 -7.95
C SER A 87 2.54 -25.12 -7.36
N THR A 88 3.12 -26.12 -8.01
CA THR A 88 4.41 -26.67 -7.58
C THR A 88 5.48 -25.59 -7.73
N PRO A 89 6.28 -25.30 -6.67
CA PRO A 89 7.39 -24.35 -6.74
C PRO A 89 8.32 -24.67 -7.92
N ALA A 90 8.85 -23.68 -8.62
CA ALA A 90 9.85 -23.92 -9.64
C ALA A 90 11.19 -24.35 -9.01
N LEU A 91 11.97 -25.15 -9.74
CA LEU A 91 13.33 -25.53 -9.33
C LEU A 91 14.27 -24.32 -9.44
N SER A 92 15.22 -24.20 -8.51
CA SER A 92 16.25 -23.15 -8.57
C SER A 92 17.21 -23.37 -9.74
N ALA A 93 17.88 -22.30 -10.18
CA ALA A 93 18.90 -22.39 -11.23
C ALA A 93 20.02 -23.38 -10.87
N ARG A 94 20.35 -23.50 -9.57
CA ARG A 94 21.33 -24.47 -9.07
C ARG A 94 20.81 -25.91 -9.19
N GLN A 95 19.58 -26.18 -8.75
CA GLN A 95 18.97 -27.50 -8.88
C GLN A 95 18.90 -27.97 -10.33
N VAL A 96 18.51 -27.07 -11.26
CA VAL A 96 18.46 -27.37 -12.69
C VAL A 96 19.85 -27.71 -13.25
N ARG A 97 20.89 -26.93 -12.89
CA ARG A 97 22.28 -27.22 -13.30
C ARG A 97 22.79 -28.56 -12.78
N GLU A 98 22.34 -28.99 -11.61
CA GLU A 98 22.67 -30.29 -11.01
C GLU A 98 21.82 -31.45 -11.57
N GLY A 99 20.97 -31.20 -12.58
CA GLY A 99 20.14 -32.23 -13.23
C GLY A 99 18.91 -32.64 -12.42
N ALA A 100 18.46 -31.82 -11.46
CA ALA A 100 17.29 -32.12 -10.67
C ALA A 100 16.00 -32.03 -11.51
N SER A 101 15.05 -32.91 -11.19
CA SER A 101 13.70 -32.95 -11.77
C SER A 101 12.70 -33.44 -10.74
N TYR A 102 11.42 -33.08 -10.89
CA TYR A 102 10.36 -33.56 -10.00
C TYR A 102 10.09 -35.06 -10.19
N ARG A 103 10.33 -35.86 -9.16
CA ARG A 103 10.13 -37.32 -9.17
C ARG A 103 9.47 -37.80 -7.89
N ARG A 104 8.81 -38.95 -7.96
CA ARG A 104 8.33 -39.65 -6.76
C ARG A 104 9.44 -40.48 -6.15
N SER A 105 9.43 -40.60 -4.83
CA SER A 105 10.33 -41.45 -4.07
C SER A 105 9.58 -42.63 -3.46
N ASN A 106 10.30 -43.73 -3.22
CA ASN A 106 9.81 -44.90 -2.49
C ASN A 106 10.14 -44.84 -0.98
N ALA A 107 10.84 -43.80 -0.52
CA ALA A 107 11.13 -43.63 0.89
C ALA A 107 9.84 -43.39 1.71
N PRO A 108 9.79 -43.83 2.98
CA PRO A 108 8.62 -43.60 3.81
C PRO A 108 8.40 -42.10 4.07
N ILE A 109 7.14 -41.70 4.25
CA ILE A 109 6.81 -40.32 4.65
C ILE A 109 7.43 -40.00 6.02
N TYR A 110 7.21 -40.90 6.98
CA TYR A 110 7.69 -40.81 8.35
C TYR A 110 7.95 -42.22 8.89
N ASP A 111 9.00 -42.38 9.70
CA ASP A 111 9.31 -43.63 10.40
C ASP A 111 9.32 -43.39 11.93
N PRO A 112 8.29 -43.86 12.67
CA PRO A 112 8.22 -43.67 14.12
C PRO A 112 9.32 -44.43 14.88
N MET A 113 9.94 -45.45 14.26
CA MET A 113 11.04 -46.19 14.87
C MET A 113 12.39 -45.49 14.68
N SER A 114 12.44 -44.48 13.82
CA SER A 114 13.64 -43.70 13.52
C SER A 114 13.33 -42.20 13.50
N PRO A 115 12.85 -41.60 14.62
CA PRO A 115 12.52 -40.19 14.67
C PRO A 115 13.76 -39.34 14.37
N ILE A 116 13.58 -38.29 13.57
CA ILE A 116 14.67 -37.40 13.17
C ILE A 116 14.98 -36.45 14.32
N ARG A 117 16.26 -36.40 14.72
CA ARG A 117 16.77 -35.47 15.74
C ARG A 117 16.99 -34.08 15.12
N GLY A 118 17.11 -33.04 15.96
CA GLY A 118 17.33 -31.67 15.48
C GLY A 118 18.63 -31.45 14.68
N ASP A 119 19.65 -32.29 14.87
CA ASP A 119 20.88 -32.30 14.09
C ASP A 119 20.82 -33.22 12.86
N GLY A 120 19.68 -33.88 12.66
CA GLY A 120 19.50 -34.93 11.66
C GLY A 120 18.90 -34.44 10.34
N ILE A 121 18.68 -33.14 10.12
CA ILE A 121 18.11 -32.59 8.88
C ILE A 121 19.14 -31.70 8.20
N THR A 122 19.38 -31.95 6.92
CA THR A 122 20.28 -31.15 6.07
C THR A 122 19.53 -30.52 4.92
N GLN A 123 19.93 -29.30 4.61
CA GLN A 123 19.47 -28.55 3.45
C GLN A 123 20.00 -29.18 2.15
N GLY A 124 19.13 -29.21 1.14
CA GLY A 124 19.51 -29.61 -0.22
C GLY A 124 20.27 -28.50 -0.97
N SER A 125 20.23 -28.52 -2.30
CA SER A 125 20.85 -27.48 -3.15
C SER A 125 20.01 -26.20 -3.28
N VAL A 126 19.41 -25.79 -2.17
CA VAL A 126 18.41 -24.72 -2.05
C VAL A 126 18.92 -23.66 -1.07
N THR A 127 18.33 -22.47 -1.06
CA THR A 127 18.82 -21.30 -0.29
C THR A 127 17.91 -20.89 0.88
N ASN A 128 17.07 -21.80 1.40
CA ASN A 128 16.10 -21.60 2.48
C ASN A 128 16.59 -22.04 3.88
N CYS A 129 17.80 -21.63 4.27
CA CYS A 129 18.42 -22.09 5.53
C CYS A 129 17.58 -21.81 6.79
N SER A 130 16.86 -20.70 6.80
CA SER A 130 15.94 -20.31 7.89
C SER A 130 14.87 -21.36 8.17
N PHE A 131 14.25 -21.93 7.13
CA PHE A 131 13.20 -22.92 7.31
C PHE A 131 13.75 -24.26 7.78
N VAL A 132 14.92 -24.66 7.26
CA VAL A 132 15.60 -25.88 7.70
C VAL A 132 16.05 -25.74 9.18
N ALA A 133 16.54 -24.57 9.58
CA ALA A 133 16.86 -24.29 10.98
C ALA A 133 15.60 -24.35 11.88
N ALA A 134 14.46 -23.84 11.41
CA ALA A 134 13.18 -23.89 12.10
C ALA A 134 12.69 -25.33 12.33
N ILE A 135 12.62 -26.16 11.27
CA ILE A 135 12.20 -27.57 11.43
C ILE A 135 13.19 -28.36 12.30
N SER A 136 14.48 -28.05 12.25
CA SER A 136 15.50 -28.65 13.13
C SER A 136 15.30 -28.27 14.60
N ALA A 137 14.95 -27.01 14.88
CA ALA A 137 14.65 -26.56 16.25
C ALA A 137 13.41 -27.28 16.80
N ALA A 138 12.36 -27.39 15.98
CA ALA A 138 11.16 -28.13 16.32
C ALA A 138 11.44 -29.63 16.51
N ALA A 139 12.31 -30.24 15.69
CA ALA A 139 12.67 -31.66 15.80
C ALA A 139 13.51 -31.96 17.06
N ALA A 140 14.38 -31.03 17.47
CA ALA A 140 15.06 -31.10 18.76
C ALA A 140 14.06 -31.08 19.94
N HIS A 141 13.03 -30.24 19.84
CA HIS A 141 11.96 -30.18 20.84
C HIS A 141 11.14 -31.47 20.89
N ASP A 142 10.74 -32.01 19.73
CA ASP A 142 10.04 -33.30 19.62
C ASP A 142 10.84 -34.43 20.26
N THR A 143 12.15 -34.49 19.99
CA THR A 143 13.05 -35.50 20.57
C THR A 143 13.13 -35.39 22.09
N ARG A 144 13.12 -34.17 22.63
CA ARG A 144 13.35 -33.93 24.06
C ARG A 144 12.08 -34.05 24.90
N PHE A 145 10.96 -33.57 24.38
CA PHE A 145 9.70 -33.45 25.13
C PHE A 145 8.58 -34.35 24.60
N GLY A 146 8.81 -35.12 23.53
CA GLY A 146 7.81 -36.00 22.93
C GLY A 146 6.69 -35.25 22.20
N THR A 147 6.93 -34.01 21.79
CA THR A 147 5.99 -33.22 20.99
C THR A 147 5.97 -33.67 19.52
N SER A 148 5.09 -33.05 18.73
CA SER A 148 5.04 -33.22 17.27
C SER A 148 5.07 -31.88 16.53
N LEU A 149 5.83 -30.91 17.05
CA LEU A 149 5.94 -29.56 16.48
C LEU A 149 6.59 -29.57 15.09
N ALA A 150 7.56 -30.45 14.84
CA ALA A 150 8.29 -30.46 13.57
C ALA A 150 7.45 -31.04 12.42
N HIS A 151 6.77 -32.15 12.70
CA HIS A 151 6.11 -32.96 11.67
C HIS A 151 4.58 -32.98 11.79
N GLY A 152 4.01 -32.51 12.90
CA GLY A 152 2.57 -32.54 13.18
C GLY A 152 1.76 -31.53 12.35
N ALA A 153 2.42 -30.69 11.57
CA ALA A 153 1.79 -29.86 10.54
C ALA A 153 1.41 -30.65 9.28
N LEU A 154 1.97 -31.85 9.03
CA LEU A 154 1.76 -32.62 7.80
C LEU A 154 0.66 -33.69 7.92
N TYR A 155 -0.23 -33.74 6.92
CA TYR A 155 -1.37 -34.65 6.83
C TYR A 155 -1.41 -35.37 5.46
N PRO A 156 -2.00 -36.58 5.37
CA PRO A 156 -2.69 -37.33 6.42
C PRO A 156 -1.74 -37.86 7.49
N ARG A 157 -2.29 -38.16 8.66
CA ARG A 157 -1.53 -38.56 9.86
C ARG A 157 -2.25 -39.68 10.60
N LEU A 158 -1.48 -40.64 11.10
CA LEU A 158 -1.90 -41.64 12.08
C LEU A 158 -1.38 -41.26 13.48
N ASP A 159 -1.77 -41.98 14.53
CA ASP A 159 -1.27 -41.74 15.89
C ASP A 159 0.27 -41.73 15.96
N ALA A 160 0.91 -42.54 15.11
CA ALA A 160 2.36 -42.64 15.02
C ALA A 160 3.05 -41.51 14.24
N GLY A 161 2.32 -40.65 13.53
CA GLY A 161 2.90 -39.58 12.70
C GLY A 161 2.35 -39.54 11.26
N PRO A 162 2.88 -38.62 10.42
CA PRO A 162 2.43 -38.42 9.05
C PRO A 162 2.52 -39.72 8.24
N CYS A 163 1.56 -39.95 7.36
CA CYS A 163 1.49 -41.18 6.57
C CYS A 163 1.31 -40.89 5.07
N ALA A 164 1.43 -41.93 4.26
CA ALA A 164 1.19 -41.84 2.82
C ALA A 164 -0.30 -41.52 2.56
N ALA A 165 -0.55 -40.64 1.58
CA ALA A 165 -1.89 -40.33 1.14
C ALA A 165 -2.36 -41.30 0.05
N LEU A 166 -3.63 -41.70 0.08
CA LEU A 166 -4.19 -42.65 -0.92
C LEU A 166 -4.12 -42.10 -2.35
N ASP A 167 -4.25 -40.78 -2.50
CA ASP A 167 -4.19 -40.06 -3.77
C ASP A 167 -2.84 -39.37 -4.00
N ALA A 168 -1.84 -39.64 -3.16
CA ALA A 168 -0.52 -39.01 -3.16
C ALA A 168 -0.56 -37.47 -3.06
N ARG A 169 -1.53 -36.93 -2.32
CA ARG A 169 -1.63 -35.51 -1.96
C ARG A 169 -1.52 -35.33 -0.45
N HIS A 170 -0.59 -34.49 -0.03
CA HIS A 170 -0.41 -34.10 1.36
C HIS A 170 -0.92 -32.69 1.60
N THR A 171 -1.31 -32.42 2.84
CA THR A 171 -1.68 -31.08 3.27
C THR A 171 -0.83 -30.65 4.46
N ALA A 172 -0.24 -29.47 4.38
CA ALA A 172 0.41 -28.83 5.51
C ALA A 172 -0.54 -27.83 6.17
N ARG A 173 -0.63 -27.88 7.51
CA ARG A 173 -1.31 -26.91 8.36
C ARG A 173 -0.30 -25.83 8.79
N LEU A 174 -0.17 -24.78 7.99
CA LEU A 174 0.76 -23.67 8.24
C LEU A 174 0.00 -22.43 8.71
N TYR A 175 0.58 -21.66 9.63
CA TYR A 175 -0.03 -20.46 10.21
C TYR A 175 0.37 -19.21 9.43
N LEU A 176 -0.58 -18.58 8.75
CA LEU A 176 -0.36 -17.32 8.05
C LEU A 176 -1.66 -16.53 7.91
N ASN A 177 -1.51 -15.21 7.86
CA ASN A 177 -2.59 -14.24 7.82
C ASN A 177 -3.53 -14.41 9.02
N GLY A 178 -2.98 -14.60 10.23
CA GLY A 178 -3.72 -14.73 11.48
C GLY A 178 -4.50 -16.04 11.69
N TYR A 179 -4.32 -17.04 10.82
CA TYR A 179 -5.03 -18.32 10.90
C TYR A 179 -4.17 -19.51 10.46
N ALA A 180 -4.54 -20.71 10.92
CA ALA A 180 -4.06 -21.94 10.31
C ALA A 180 -4.68 -22.10 8.91
N ARG A 181 -3.82 -22.23 7.90
CA ARG A 181 -4.19 -22.45 6.50
C ARG A 181 -3.86 -23.86 6.05
N CYS A 182 -4.61 -24.31 5.06
CA CYS A 182 -4.49 -25.61 4.44
C CYS A 182 -3.71 -25.48 3.12
N ILE A 183 -2.49 -26.01 3.09
CA ILE A 183 -1.59 -25.95 1.94
C ILE A 183 -1.43 -27.34 1.33
N ALA A 184 -2.09 -27.58 0.19
CA ALA A 184 -2.07 -28.88 -0.48
C ALA A 184 -0.90 -29.01 -1.46
N VAL A 185 -0.08 -30.04 -1.32
CA VAL A 185 1.07 -30.35 -2.18
C VAL A 185 1.05 -31.81 -2.63
N ASP A 186 1.60 -32.08 -3.82
CA ASP A 186 1.82 -33.46 -4.27
C ASP A 186 3.14 -34.05 -3.75
N GLU A 187 3.28 -35.38 -3.81
CA GLU A 187 4.46 -36.14 -3.37
C GLU A 187 5.69 -36.06 -4.29
N LYS A 188 5.65 -35.33 -5.41
CA LYS A 188 6.84 -35.19 -6.27
C LYS A 188 7.83 -34.23 -5.63
N LEU A 189 9.08 -34.64 -5.52
CA LEU A 189 10.16 -33.87 -4.91
C LEU A 189 11.30 -33.60 -5.92
N PRO A 190 12.09 -32.53 -5.74
CA PRO A 190 13.29 -32.30 -6.51
C PRO A 190 14.33 -33.40 -6.30
N MET A 191 14.63 -34.19 -7.33
CA MET A 191 15.59 -35.31 -7.28
C MET A 191 16.54 -35.28 -8.48
N ARG A 192 17.83 -35.54 -8.23
CA ARG A 192 18.87 -35.68 -9.27
C ARG A 192 18.85 -37.08 -9.89
N ALA A 193 18.62 -38.09 -9.06
CA ALA A 193 18.50 -39.50 -9.40
C ALA A 193 17.57 -40.19 -8.37
N PRO A 194 17.14 -41.44 -8.59
CA PRO A 194 16.48 -42.22 -7.53
C PRO A 194 17.31 -42.18 -6.24
N ASP A 195 16.64 -41.92 -5.11
CA ASP A 195 17.25 -41.75 -3.78
C ASP A 195 18.31 -40.63 -3.65
N SER A 196 18.40 -39.73 -4.63
CA SER A 196 19.27 -38.54 -4.58
C SER A 196 18.43 -37.26 -4.64
N TYR A 197 18.24 -36.64 -3.48
CA TYR A 197 17.36 -35.49 -3.29
C TYR A 197 18.10 -34.16 -3.39
N ALA A 198 17.43 -33.14 -3.92
CA ALA A 198 17.93 -31.77 -4.03
C ALA A 198 17.14 -30.78 -3.14
N CYS A 199 16.47 -31.30 -2.11
CA CYS A 199 15.59 -30.62 -1.16
C CYS A 199 15.97 -31.02 0.29
N ALA A 200 15.34 -30.41 1.30
CA ALA A 200 15.59 -30.76 2.71
C ALA A 200 15.31 -32.24 2.99
N MET A 201 16.30 -32.95 3.56
CA MET A 201 16.21 -34.38 3.84
C MET A 201 16.94 -34.75 5.13
N PRO A 202 16.55 -35.86 5.80
CA PRO A 202 17.33 -36.38 6.89
C PRO A 202 18.71 -36.90 6.47
N VAL A 203 19.63 -36.84 7.42
CA VAL A 203 20.94 -37.47 7.35
C VAL A 203 20.77 -38.97 7.57
N GLY A 204 21.27 -39.78 6.63
CA GLY A 204 21.18 -41.23 6.73
C GLY A 204 19.91 -41.80 6.10
N ARG A 205 18.96 -42.28 6.93
CA ARG A 205 17.75 -42.96 6.42
C ARG A 205 16.75 -41.94 5.88
N PRO A 206 16.38 -42.00 4.59
CA PRO A 206 15.47 -41.02 3.98
C PRO A 206 14.06 -41.13 4.56
N GLN A 207 13.48 -39.99 4.91
CA GLN A 207 12.06 -39.80 5.23
C GLN A 207 11.59 -38.53 4.52
N LEU A 208 10.38 -38.53 3.97
CA LEU A 208 9.93 -37.49 3.05
C LEU A 208 9.27 -36.28 3.72
N TRP A 209 8.85 -36.40 4.99
CA TRP A 209 8.13 -35.32 5.68
C TRP A 209 8.87 -33.96 5.70
N PRO A 210 10.22 -33.87 5.85
CA PRO A 210 10.91 -32.57 5.83
C PRO A 210 10.80 -31.90 4.46
N ALA A 211 11.00 -32.67 3.39
CA ALA A 211 10.91 -32.18 2.01
C ALA A 211 9.48 -31.75 1.62
N LEU A 212 8.46 -32.48 2.10
CA LEU A 212 7.06 -32.14 1.86
C LEU A 212 6.65 -30.86 2.59
N LEU A 213 7.11 -30.67 3.83
CA LEU A 213 6.88 -29.42 4.56
C LEU A 213 7.65 -28.25 3.93
N GLU A 214 8.89 -28.46 3.48
CA GLU A 214 9.64 -27.45 2.73
C GLU A 214 8.90 -27.02 1.46
N LYS A 215 8.38 -27.98 0.70
CA LYS A 215 7.59 -27.70 -0.50
C LYS A 215 6.32 -26.91 -0.18
N ALA A 216 5.60 -27.30 0.87
CA ALA A 216 4.40 -26.60 1.31
C ALA A 216 4.71 -25.19 1.84
N PHE A 217 5.83 -25.02 2.55
CA PHE A 217 6.33 -23.72 3.00
C PHE A 217 6.59 -22.79 1.82
N LEU A 218 7.35 -23.24 0.82
CA LEU A 218 7.67 -22.44 -0.37
C LEU A 218 6.40 -22.05 -1.14
N ALA A 219 5.47 -23.00 -1.30
CA ALA A 219 4.16 -22.74 -1.87
C ALA A 219 3.41 -21.66 -1.07
N ALA A 220 3.31 -21.78 0.25
CA ALA A 220 2.65 -20.79 1.12
C ALA A 220 3.27 -19.39 1.01
N GLN A 221 4.60 -19.32 0.82
CA GLN A 221 5.33 -18.07 0.61
C GLN A 221 5.17 -17.49 -0.81
N SER A 222 4.43 -18.17 -1.69
CA SER A 222 4.33 -17.86 -3.12
C SER A 222 5.71 -17.74 -3.77
N SER A 223 6.61 -18.66 -3.41
CA SER A 223 8.02 -18.65 -3.83
C SER A 223 8.44 -19.97 -4.48
N ASP A 224 9.53 -19.89 -5.22
CA ASP A 224 10.22 -21.02 -5.83
C ASP A 224 11.38 -21.51 -4.95
N TYR A 225 12.06 -22.57 -5.37
CA TYR A 225 13.27 -23.08 -4.69
C TYR A 225 14.48 -22.15 -4.78
N ASP A 226 14.37 -21.02 -5.49
CA ASP A 226 15.32 -19.90 -5.48
C ASP A 226 15.07 -18.91 -4.32
N PHE A 227 14.22 -19.30 -3.36
CA PHE A 227 13.96 -18.54 -2.14
C PHE A 227 15.26 -18.29 -1.36
N HIS A 228 15.63 -17.03 -1.23
CA HIS A 228 16.71 -16.60 -0.36
C HIS A 228 16.13 -16.54 1.06
N GLY A 229 16.78 -17.24 2.01
CA GLY A 229 16.28 -17.46 3.37
C GLY A 229 15.60 -16.25 4.01
N SER A 230 14.54 -16.53 4.77
CA SER A 230 13.82 -15.54 5.55
C SER A 230 14.39 -15.49 6.97
N ASP A 231 13.54 -15.16 7.92
CA ASP A 231 13.84 -15.18 9.33
C ASP A 231 13.37 -16.51 9.96
N GLY A 232 14.24 -17.17 10.73
CA GLY A 232 13.94 -18.47 11.35
C GLY A 232 12.84 -18.43 12.40
N THR A 233 12.62 -17.28 13.05
CA THR A 233 11.56 -17.09 14.05
C THR A 233 10.19 -16.94 13.39
N ALA A 234 10.13 -16.23 12.27
CA ALA A 234 8.94 -16.14 11.43
C ALA A 234 8.59 -17.51 10.81
N ASP A 235 9.59 -18.27 10.39
CA ASP A 235 9.41 -19.62 9.84
C ASP A 235 8.90 -20.60 10.91
N LEU A 236 9.44 -20.53 12.12
CA LEU A 236 8.93 -21.28 13.28
C LEU A 236 7.50 -20.87 13.64
N TYR A 237 7.16 -19.58 13.59
CA TYR A 237 5.80 -19.11 13.83
C TYR A 237 4.82 -19.69 12.81
N MET A 238 5.19 -19.68 11.52
CA MET A 238 4.35 -20.28 10.48
C MET A 238 4.21 -21.81 10.64
N LEU A 239 5.25 -22.50 11.09
CA LEU A 239 5.20 -23.95 11.30
C LEU A 239 4.38 -24.34 12.55
N THR A 240 4.55 -23.61 13.64
CA THR A 240 4.13 -24.05 15.00
C THR A 240 3.05 -23.19 15.64
N SER A 241 2.80 -21.99 15.14
CA SER A 241 2.02 -20.92 15.78
C SER A 241 2.59 -20.40 17.11
N TRP A 242 3.83 -20.74 17.46
CA TRP A 242 4.50 -20.26 18.68
C TRP A 242 4.96 -18.81 18.54
N ILE A 243 4.69 -18.01 19.57
CA ILE A 243 4.74 -16.54 19.56
C ILE A 243 6.18 -16.06 19.31
N PRO A 244 6.45 -15.33 18.21
CA PRO A 244 7.81 -14.94 17.85
C PRO A 244 8.30 -13.73 18.68
N GLU A 245 9.57 -13.76 19.06
CA GLU A 245 10.31 -12.66 19.67
C GLU A 245 11.70 -12.57 19.05
N HIS A 246 12.03 -11.39 18.52
CA HIS A 246 13.35 -11.07 17.96
C HIS A 246 14.22 -10.35 18.97
N ILE A 247 15.40 -10.88 19.23
CA ILE A 247 16.36 -10.28 20.15
C ILE A 247 17.61 -9.89 19.38
N ALA A 248 17.88 -8.59 19.31
CA ALA A 248 19.15 -8.06 18.82
C ALA A 248 20.21 -8.17 19.92
N LEU A 249 21.19 -9.07 19.74
CA LEU A 249 22.18 -9.41 20.75
C LEU A 249 23.20 -8.29 21.01
N HIS A 250 23.38 -7.41 20.03
CA HIS A 250 24.27 -6.24 20.11
C HIS A 250 23.56 -4.94 20.51
N HIS A 251 22.24 -4.98 20.76
CA HIS A 251 21.50 -3.79 21.17
C HIS A 251 21.85 -3.41 22.62
N ALA A 252 22.03 -2.11 22.89
CA ALA A 252 22.51 -1.62 24.19
C ALA A 252 21.62 -1.99 25.39
N SER A 253 20.33 -2.28 25.17
CA SER A 253 19.41 -2.72 26.22
C SER A 253 19.50 -4.21 26.54
N PHE A 254 20.16 -5.02 25.71
CA PHE A 254 20.24 -6.46 25.91
C PHE A 254 21.19 -6.80 27.06
N GLN A 255 20.66 -7.49 28.08
CA GLN A 255 21.42 -7.90 29.26
C GLN A 255 21.70 -9.40 29.19
N ARG A 256 22.93 -9.77 28.80
CA ARG A 256 23.36 -11.15 28.53
C ARG A 256 22.96 -12.15 29.63
N GLU A 257 23.18 -11.78 30.89
CA GLU A 257 22.87 -12.62 32.06
C GLU A 257 21.36 -12.84 32.26
N LYS A 258 20.57 -11.76 32.16
CA LYS A 258 19.12 -11.86 32.26
C LYS A 258 18.52 -12.61 31.08
N GLY A 259 19.09 -12.42 29.89
CA GLY A 259 18.75 -13.17 28.68
C GLY A 259 18.94 -14.66 28.91
N TRP A 260 20.13 -15.09 29.34
CA TRP A 260 20.38 -16.50 29.63
C TRP A 260 19.37 -17.10 30.60
N MET A 261 19.19 -16.49 31.79
CA MET A 261 18.26 -17.01 32.80
C MET A 261 16.83 -17.16 32.26
N ARG A 262 16.39 -16.19 31.45
CA ARG A 262 15.05 -16.19 30.84
C ARG A 262 14.88 -17.32 29.83
N PHE A 263 15.81 -17.46 28.88
CA PHE A 263 15.67 -18.42 27.79
C PHE A 263 16.04 -19.84 28.23
N PHE A 264 17.07 -19.99 29.06
CA PHE A 264 17.48 -21.30 29.56
C PHE A 264 16.38 -21.97 30.37
N ARG A 265 15.72 -21.24 31.27
CA ARG A 265 14.59 -21.76 32.04
C ARG A 265 13.42 -22.17 31.13
N ALA A 266 13.03 -21.30 30.21
CA ALA A 266 11.95 -21.60 29.28
C ALA A 266 12.27 -22.81 28.39
N TRP A 267 13.51 -22.89 27.90
CA TRP A 267 14.00 -24.00 27.08
C TRP A 267 14.06 -25.30 27.90
N GLN A 268 14.44 -25.26 29.17
CA GLN A 268 14.41 -26.43 30.06
C GLN A 268 12.99 -26.95 30.30
N GLU A 269 12.03 -26.06 30.41
CA GLU A 269 10.61 -26.37 30.63
C GLU A 269 9.86 -26.75 29.34
N GLY A 270 10.49 -26.70 28.17
CA GLY A 270 9.86 -26.98 26.87
C GLY A 270 8.86 -25.91 26.45
N ARG A 271 9.09 -24.66 26.86
CA ARG A 271 8.20 -23.50 26.62
C ARG A 271 8.70 -22.55 25.54
N CYS A 272 9.85 -22.84 24.92
CA CYS A 272 10.33 -22.08 23.78
C CYS A 272 11.16 -22.91 22.78
N LEU A 273 11.20 -22.41 21.54
CA LEU A 273 12.09 -22.84 20.47
C LEU A 273 13.07 -21.71 20.16
N LEU A 274 14.28 -22.06 19.71
CA LEU A 274 15.37 -21.10 19.55
C LEU A 274 16.06 -21.24 18.19
N THR A 275 16.25 -20.12 17.50
CA THR A 275 17.05 -19.98 16.27
C THR A 275 18.04 -18.83 16.43
N ALA A 276 19.13 -18.83 15.68
CA ALA A 276 20.13 -17.77 15.71
C ALA A 276 20.48 -17.30 14.30
N GLY A 277 20.74 -16.02 14.13
CA GLY A 277 21.11 -15.42 12.85
C GLY A 277 22.43 -14.66 12.93
N THR A 278 23.23 -14.79 11.89
CA THR A 278 24.49 -14.05 11.71
C THR A 278 24.28 -12.87 10.77
N GLY A 279 24.97 -11.74 11.03
CA GLY A 279 24.98 -10.59 10.14
C GLY A 279 25.87 -10.77 8.90
N ALA A 280 25.95 -9.71 8.10
CA ALA A 280 26.83 -9.65 6.92
C ALA A 280 28.33 -9.65 7.29
N GLN A 281 28.67 -9.17 8.49
CA GLN A 281 30.02 -9.21 9.02
C GLN A 281 30.06 -10.15 10.21
N ILE A 282 30.89 -11.18 10.12
CA ILE A 282 31.20 -12.06 11.25
C ILE A 282 32.53 -11.59 11.82
N ASP A 283 32.57 -11.37 13.13
CA ASP A 283 33.80 -10.99 13.81
C ASP A 283 34.85 -12.10 13.65
N ALA A 284 35.94 -11.79 12.94
CA ALA A 284 37.06 -12.71 12.70
C ALA A 284 37.83 -13.07 13.98
N SER A 285 37.58 -12.37 15.10
CA SER A 285 38.09 -12.70 16.42
C SER A 285 37.27 -13.77 17.15
N ALA A 286 36.15 -14.23 16.57
CA ALA A 286 35.33 -15.28 17.12
C ALA A 286 36.17 -16.52 17.48
N ALA A 287 35.78 -17.17 18.58
CA ALA A 287 36.48 -18.33 19.11
C ALA A 287 36.73 -19.40 18.03
N PRO A 288 37.79 -20.23 18.16
CA PRO A 288 38.14 -21.23 17.15
C PRO A 288 36.96 -22.12 16.70
N ALA A 289 36.01 -22.40 17.61
CA ALA A 289 34.80 -23.18 17.34
C ALA A 289 33.77 -22.50 16.42
N LEU A 290 33.89 -21.19 16.18
CA LEU A 290 32.97 -20.36 15.40
C LEU A 290 33.62 -19.74 14.15
N ARG A 291 34.85 -20.13 13.81
CA ARG A 291 35.56 -19.59 12.62
C ARG A 291 34.94 -19.97 11.29
N GLU A 292 34.09 -21.00 11.27
CA GLU A 292 33.39 -21.51 10.07
C GLU A 292 31.94 -21.02 9.99
N LEU A 293 31.57 -20.01 10.77
CA LEU A 293 30.25 -19.39 10.63
C LEU A 293 30.09 -18.75 9.24
N ILE A 294 28.88 -18.88 8.70
CA ILE A 294 28.51 -18.39 7.38
C ILE A 294 27.79 -17.06 7.56
N PRO A 295 28.18 -15.98 6.87
CA PRO A 295 27.48 -14.70 6.94
C PRO A 295 26.04 -14.80 6.42
N GLU A 296 25.15 -13.96 6.96
CA GLU A 296 23.73 -13.89 6.56
C GLU A 296 23.04 -15.26 6.58
N HIS A 297 23.34 -16.07 7.60
CA HIS A 297 22.88 -17.45 7.71
C HIS A 297 22.14 -17.71 9.03
N CYS A 298 21.18 -18.63 8.98
CA CYS A 298 20.36 -19.04 10.12
C CYS A 298 20.81 -20.39 10.66
N TYR A 299 20.85 -20.51 11.99
CA TYR A 299 21.24 -21.69 12.73
C TYR A 299 20.12 -22.11 13.70
N SER A 300 19.99 -23.41 13.92
CA SER A 300 19.06 -23.95 14.93
C SER A 300 19.78 -24.08 16.27
N VAL A 301 19.18 -23.61 17.37
CA VAL A 301 19.69 -23.88 18.72
C VAL A 301 19.03 -25.14 19.25
N VAL A 302 19.78 -26.24 19.28
CA VAL A 302 19.25 -27.57 19.64
C VAL A 302 19.58 -27.97 21.08
N GLY A 303 20.45 -27.22 21.76
CA GLY A 303 20.90 -27.54 23.11
C GLY A 303 21.39 -26.31 23.88
N LEU A 304 20.96 -26.18 25.13
CA LEU A 304 21.58 -25.28 26.10
C LEU A 304 22.07 -26.09 27.31
N CYS A 305 23.24 -25.75 27.82
CA CYS A 305 23.81 -26.38 29.00
C CYS A 305 24.33 -25.31 29.97
N GLU A 306 24.04 -25.45 31.25
CA GLU A 306 24.60 -24.63 32.31
C GLU A 306 25.25 -25.53 33.36
N THR A 307 26.52 -25.25 33.65
CA THR A 307 27.27 -25.83 34.76
C THR A 307 27.67 -24.72 35.74
N GLN A 308 28.31 -25.07 36.85
CA GLN A 308 28.80 -24.06 37.81
C GLN A 308 29.87 -23.12 37.22
N LEU A 309 30.54 -23.51 36.13
CA LEU A 309 31.68 -22.79 35.56
C LEU A 309 31.40 -22.21 34.17
N GLU A 310 30.49 -22.83 33.40
CA GLU A 310 30.28 -22.48 32.00
C GLU A 310 28.82 -22.63 31.55
N ARG A 311 28.47 -21.82 30.56
CA ARG A 311 27.20 -21.88 29.83
C ARG A 311 27.49 -22.10 28.37
N GLN A 312 26.89 -23.13 27.80
CA GLN A 312 27.16 -23.56 26.43
C GLN A 312 25.89 -23.58 25.59
N VAL A 313 26.04 -23.17 24.33
CA VAL A 313 25.02 -23.23 23.30
C VAL A 313 25.45 -24.27 22.26
N MET A 314 24.51 -25.15 21.89
CA MET A 314 24.69 -26.13 20.82
C MET A 314 23.84 -25.74 19.61
N LEU A 315 24.51 -25.56 18.48
CA LEU A 315 23.93 -25.03 17.25
C LEU A 315 24.03 -26.06 16.13
N VAL A 316 23.05 -26.11 15.25
CA VAL A 316 23.09 -26.92 14.03
C VAL A 316 23.10 -25.98 12.83
N ASN A 317 24.05 -26.22 11.92
CA ASN A 317 24.10 -25.56 10.62
C ASN A 317 23.16 -26.29 9.65
N PRO A 318 22.16 -25.64 9.05
CA PRO A 318 21.33 -26.25 8.01
C PRO A 318 22.10 -26.89 6.84
N TRP A 319 23.29 -26.38 6.48
CA TRP A 319 24.09 -26.90 5.36
C TRP A 319 24.89 -28.16 5.71
N GLY A 320 24.95 -28.56 6.98
CA GLY A 320 25.69 -29.75 7.39
C GLY A 320 25.30 -30.24 8.78
N ALA A 321 25.25 -31.56 8.95
CA ALA A 321 24.80 -32.21 10.18
C ALA A 321 25.72 -32.04 11.42
N ALA A 322 26.73 -31.17 11.34
CA ALA A 322 27.68 -30.97 12.42
C ALA A 322 27.12 -29.99 13.45
N THR A 323 27.05 -30.44 14.71
CA THR A 323 26.66 -29.60 15.83
C THR A 323 27.86 -28.76 16.29
N LEU A 324 27.73 -27.44 16.16
CA LEU A 324 28.68 -26.47 16.70
C LEU A 324 28.40 -26.25 18.19
N ARG A 325 29.47 -26.04 18.98
CA ARG A 325 29.37 -25.73 20.41
C ARG A 325 30.20 -24.50 20.73
N CYS A 326 29.61 -23.55 21.43
CA CYS A 326 30.30 -22.35 21.90
C CYS A 326 29.78 -21.94 23.27
N THR A 327 30.53 -21.08 23.96
CA THR A 327 30.04 -20.47 25.20
C THR A 327 28.95 -19.44 24.91
N TRP A 328 28.16 -19.09 25.93
CA TRP A 328 27.16 -18.02 25.82
C TRP A 328 27.77 -16.66 25.46
N GLU A 329 28.99 -16.38 25.94
CA GLU A 329 29.69 -15.12 25.65
C GLU A 329 30.17 -15.05 24.20
N GLU A 330 30.69 -16.16 23.68
CA GLU A 330 31.05 -16.31 22.27
C GLU A 330 29.81 -16.18 21.38
N PHE A 331 28.70 -16.82 21.76
CA PHE A 331 27.43 -16.73 21.05
C PHE A 331 26.94 -15.28 20.94
N CYS A 332 26.88 -14.54 22.05
CA CYS A 332 26.43 -13.14 22.07
C CYS A 332 27.37 -12.17 21.33
N THR A 333 28.57 -12.62 21.01
CA THR A 333 29.56 -11.82 20.26
C THR A 333 29.50 -12.15 18.77
N ALA A 334 29.28 -13.41 18.40
CA ALA A 334 29.33 -13.86 17.01
C ALA A 334 27.99 -13.79 16.26
N PHE A 335 26.86 -13.74 16.97
CA PHE A 335 25.53 -13.70 16.37
C PHE A 335 24.86 -12.35 16.60
N ASP A 336 24.20 -11.83 15.57
CA ASP A 336 23.47 -10.56 15.60
C ASP A 336 22.11 -10.72 16.26
N THR A 337 21.46 -11.88 16.02
CA THR A 337 20.07 -12.12 16.42
C THR A 337 19.89 -13.47 17.09
N LEU A 338 19.08 -13.46 18.15
CA LEU A 338 18.48 -14.65 18.75
C LEU A 338 16.97 -14.58 18.54
N GLY A 339 16.45 -15.59 17.84
CA GLY A 339 15.03 -15.82 17.64
C GLY A 339 14.47 -16.72 18.72
N VAL A 340 13.38 -16.31 19.36
CA VAL A 340 12.67 -17.11 20.37
C VAL A 340 11.21 -17.24 19.97
N ASN A 341 10.73 -18.47 19.84
CA ASN A 341 9.29 -18.72 19.68
C ASN A 341 8.75 -19.31 20.99
N TRP A 342 7.77 -18.66 21.59
CA TRP A 342 7.20 -19.04 22.89
C TRP A 342 5.94 -19.87 22.73
N ASP A 343 5.81 -20.91 23.55
CA ASP A 343 4.59 -21.70 23.61
C ASP A 343 3.40 -20.80 24.01
N PRO A 344 2.36 -20.65 23.16
CA PRO A 344 1.19 -19.83 23.49
C PRO A 344 0.48 -20.29 24.77
N SER A 345 0.60 -21.57 25.16
CA SER A 345 0.02 -22.08 26.41
C SER A 345 0.67 -21.49 27.66
N CYS A 346 1.78 -20.75 27.51
CA CYS A 346 2.33 -19.95 28.58
C CYS A 346 1.36 -18.87 29.06
N PHE A 347 0.36 -18.49 28.25
CA PHE A 347 -0.63 -17.47 28.57
C PHE A 347 -2.02 -18.10 28.74
N ALA A 348 -2.71 -17.76 29.83
CA ALA A 348 -4.05 -18.28 30.10
C ALA A 348 -5.14 -17.63 29.22
N HIS A 349 -4.90 -16.42 28.73
CA HIS A 349 -5.85 -15.64 27.96
C HIS A 349 -5.22 -15.04 26.72
N SER A 350 -6.01 -14.95 25.65
CA SER A 350 -5.64 -14.20 24.45
C SER A 350 -6.88 -13.56 23.83
N CYS A 351 -6.67 -12.49 23.07
CA CYS A 351 -7.68 -11.91 22.20
C CYS A 351 -7.04 -11.50 20.87
N THR A 352 -7.81 -11.62 19.79
CA THR A 352 -7.33 -11.36 18.43
C THR A 352 -8.31 -10.45 17.72
N VAL A 353 -7.79 -9.50 16.96
CA VAL A 353 -8.55 -8.70 16.00
C VAL A 353 -7.86 -8.74 14.64
N HIS A 354 -8.65 -8.72 13.59
CA HIS A 354 -8.17 -8.60 12.22
C HIS A 354 -8.64 -7.24 11.68
N GLY A 355 -7.77 -6.56 10.95
CA GLY A 355 -8.07 -5.27 10.37
C GLY A 355 -7.60 -5.18 8.92
N SER A 356 -8.10 -4.18 8.21
CA SER A 356 -7.77 -3.91 6.81
C SER A 356 -7.73 -2.40 6.61
N TRP A 357 -6.81 -1.91 5.79
CA TRP A 357 -6.80 -0.50 5.40
C TRP A 357 -7.70 -0.30 4.17
N ASP A 358 -8.56 0.72 4.19
CA ASP A 358 -9.53 1.01 3.11
C ASP A 358 -8.93 1.98 2.08
N GLU A 359 -8.93 1.58 0.80
CA GLU A 359 -8.45 2.37 -0.34
C GLU A 359 -9.06 3.77 -0.45
N SER A 360 -10.30 3.96 0.02
CA SER A 360 -11.02 5.23 -0.09
C SER A 360 -10.64 6.27 0.97
N PHE A 361 -10.00 5.84 2.06
CA PHE A 361 -9.59 6.69 3.18
C PHE A 361 -8.06 6.71 3.40
N ASP A 362 -7.33 5.77 2.83
CA ASP A 362 -5.90 5.56 3.12
C ASP A 362 -4.99 6.42 2.22
N VAL A 363 -4.70 7.65 2.68
CA VAL A 363 -3.46 8.35 2.30
C VAL A 363 -2.34 7.73 3.11
N GLY A 364 -1.83 6.59 2.65
CA GLY A 364 -0.84 5.85 3.43
C GLY A 364 0.34 6.72 3.85
N LEU A 365 0.87 6.42 5.02
CA LEU A 365 1.75 7.33 5.74
C LEU A 365 3.14 7.25 5.14
N ARG A 366 3.76 8.41 4.92
CA ARG A 366 5.20 8.45 4.64
C ARG A 366 5.95 7.95 5.87
N PRO A 367 7.07 7.23 5.71
CA PRO A 367 7.88 6.72 6.83
C PRO A 367 8.31 7.80 7.85
N GLU A 368 8.36 9.07 7.44
CA GLU A 368 8.72 10.20 8.31
C GLU A 368 7.52 10.76 9.12
N ARG A 369 6.29 10.32 8.84
CA ARG A 369 5.06 10.85 9.46
C ARG A 369 4.63 10.00 10.66
N SER A 370 4.23 10.67 11.72
CA SER A 370 3.78 10.08 12.98
C SER A 370 2.27 10.18 13.19
N ASP A 371 1.50 10.14 12.11
CA ASP A 371 0.04 10.32 12.17
C ASP A 371 -0.67 8.98 12.21
N VAL A 372 -1.65 8.81 13.10
CA VAL A 372 -2.45 7.58 13.23
C VAL A 372 -3.95 7.85 13.18
N ALA A 373 -4.36 9.10 12.95
CA ALA A 373 -5.76 9.52 12.91
C ALA A 373 -6.60 8.66 11.94
N LEU A 374 -6.03 8.38 10.77
CA LEU A 374 -6.65 7.62 9.69
C LEU A 374 -6.45 6.11 9.81
N SER A 375 -5.50 5.68 10.64
CA SER A 375 -5.27 4.25 10.90
C SER A 375 -6.37 3.69 11.78
N ASP A 376 -6.73 2.43 11.58
CA ASP A 376 -7.60 1.71 12.50
C ASP A 376 -7.00 1.63 13.90
N GLN A 377 -7.87 1.77 14.90
CA GLN A 377 -7.49 1.79 16.30
C GLN A 377 -8.39 0.90 17.13
N TYR A 378 -7.82 0.33 18.17
CA TYR A 378 -8.47 -0.63 19.05
C TYR A 378 -8.29 -0.20 20.49
N GLN A 379 -9.35 -0.31 21.26
CA GLN A 379 -9.28 -0.24 22.70
C GLN A 379 -8.81 -1.60 23.21
N LEU A 380 -7.75 -1.60 24.01
CA LEU A 380 -7.25 -2.76 24.75
C LEU A 380 -7.46 -2.50 26.24
N ASP A 381 -8.34 -3.28 26.85
CA ASP A 381 -8.58 -3.24 28.30
C ASP A 381 -7.69 -4.28 28.99
N VAL A 382 -6.83 -3.80 29.89
CA VAL A 382 -5.81 -4.58 30.59
C VAL A 382 -6.01 -4.43 32.10
N PRO A 383 -6.26 -5.51 32.85
CA PRO A 383 -6.37 -5.42 34.30
C PRO A 383 -5.09 -4.85 34.93
N PRO A 384 -5.17 -4.14 36.06
CA PRO A 384 -4.00 -3.62 36.76
C PRO A 384 -2.93 -4.68 36.97
N GLU A 385 -1.65 -4.29 36.85
CA GLU A 385 -0.48 -5.16 37.06
C GLU A 385 -0.39 -6.39 36.12
N THR A 386 -1.14 -6.40 35.02
CA THR A 386 -1.09 -7.47 34.01
C THR A 386 -0.03 -7.18 32.97
N GLN A 387 0.90 -8.11 32.77
CA GLN A 387 1.79 -8.11 31.61
C GLN A 387 1.04 -8.62 30.39
N VAL A 388 1.11 -7.87 29.28
CA VAL A 388 0.55 -8.25 27.98
C VAL A 388 1.64 -8.39 26.94
N TRP A 389 1.47 -9.33 26.03
CA TRP A 389 2.30 -9.50 24.85
C TRP A 389 1.44 -9.22 23.63
N ILE A 390 1.94 -8.41 22.69
CA ILE A 390 1.21 -8.04 21.49
C ILE A 390 2.02 -8.45 20.27
N HIS A 391 1.42 -9.26 19.40
CA HIS A 391 2.00 -9.67 18.14
C HIS A 391 1.20 -9.05 16.99
N LEU A 392 1.86 -8.24 16.17
CA LEU A 392 1.31 -7.65 14.96
C LEU A 392 1.80 -8.44 13.74
N GLU A 393 0.86 -9.02 13.00
CA GLU A 393 1.12 -9.77 11.77
C GLU A 393 0.58 -9.00 10.56
N ARG A 394 1.41 -8.83 9.53
CA ARG A 394 0.97 -8.35 8.21
C ARG A 394 0.50 -9.53 7.36
N HIS A 395 -0.67 -9.42 6.75
CA HIS A 395 -1.14 -10.43 5.81
C HIS A 395 -0.34 -10.35 4.49
N LYS A 396 -0.02 -11.51 3.94
CA LYS A 396 0.65 -11.66 2.64
C LYS A 396 -0.38 -11.95 1.54
N GLY A 397 -0.24 -11.27 0.39
CA GLY A 397 -0.99 -11.51 -0.84
C GLY A 397 -0.13 -12.08 -1.99
N TYR A 398 -0.71 -12.28 -3.17
CA TYR A 398 -0.12 -12.99 -4.32
C TYR A 398 1.08 -12.32 -5.03
N SER A 399 1.43 -11.06 -4.74
CA SER A 399 2.55 -10.38 -5.41
C SER A 399 3.56 -9.80 -4.41
N SER A 400 4.69 -10.48 -4.23
CA SER A 400 5.87 -9.92 -3.58
C SER A 400 6.61 -9.00 -4.56
N THR A 401 6.22 -7.73 -4.65
CA THR A 401 7.11 -6.71 -5.23
C THR A 401 7.94 -6.07 -4.12
N SER A 402 9.22 -5.92 -4.42
CA SER A 402 10.40 -5.57 -3.59
C SER A 402 10.42 -4.16 -3.00
N GLU A 403 9.26 -3.52 -2.83
CA GLU A 403 9.17 -2.18 -2.21
C GLU A 403 9.21 -2.32 -0.68
N PRO A 404 9.97 -1.46 0.05
CA PRO A 404 10.15 -1.53 1.49
C PRO A 404 8.93 -0.97 2.23
N GLU A 405 7.85 -1.74 2.23
CA GLU A 405 6.67 -1.45 3.03
C GLU A 405 6.77 -2.16 4.39
N TYR A 406 6.47 -1.46 5.48
CA TYR A 406 6.35 -2.03 6.82
C TYR A 406 5.09 -1.54 7.52
N ILE A 407 4.66 -2.31 8.53
CA ILE A 407 3.55 -1.94 9.41
C ILE A 407 4.09 -1.77 10.83
N ALA A 408 3.49 -0.87 11.60
CA ALA A 408 3.90 -0.60 12.97
C ALA A 408 2.69 -0.52 13.90
N LEU A 409 2.88 -1.02 15.11
CA LEU A 409 1.91 -0.94 16.20
C LEU A 409 2.30 0.21 17.12
N HIS A 410 1.33 1.07 17.44
CA HIS A 410 1.48 2.14 18.43
C HIS A 410 0.54 1.88 19.59
N ALA A 411 1.02 1.99 20.82
CA ALA A 411 0.21 1.83 22.03
C ALA A 411 0.19 3.14 22.83
N PHE A 412 -1.02 3.62 23.13
CA PHE A 412 -1.24 4.87 23.87
C PHE A 412 -2.10 4.61 25.10
N LEU A 413 -1.88 5.36 26.18
CA LEU A 413 -2.82 5.35 27.31
C LEU A 413 -4.17 5.92 26.84
N ASN A 414 -5.28 5.22 27.11
CA ASN A 414 -6.60 5.65 26.65
C ASN A 414 -7.71 5.39 27.67
N ASN A 415 -7.83 6.29 28.65
CA ASN A 415 -8.84 6.21 29.70
C ASN A 415 -10.23 6.74 29.27
N ILE A 416 -10.34 7.29 28.06
CA ILE A 416 -11.56 7.95 27.56
C ILE A 416 -12.21 7.18 26.41
N GLY A 417 -11.57 6.12 25.90
CA GLY A 417 -12.07 5.32 24.78
C GLY A 417 -12.16 6.10 23.47
N GLU A 418 -11.27 7.09 23.26
CA GLU A 418 -11.25 7.91 22.05
C GLU A 418 -10.07 7.56 21.14
N ARG A 419 -10.20 7.83 19.84
CA ARG A 419 -9.13 7.63 18.86
C ARG A 419 -8.06 8.71 18.99
N ARG A 420 -6.80 8.33 18.75
CA ARG A 420 -5.64 9.22 18.77
C ARG A 420 -5.32 9.75 17.37
N ALA A 421 -4.95 11.01 17.28
CA ALA A 421 -4.65 11.65 16.00
C ALA A 421 -3.19 11.44 15.56
N GLN A 422 -2.28 11.55 16.54
CA GLN A 422 -0.84 11.59 16.36
C GLN A 422 -0.17 10.67 17.39
N VAL A 423 1.01 10.19 17.04
CA VAL A 423 1.90 9.51 17.98
C VAL A 423 2.51 10.57 18.91
N GLU A 424 2.00 10.69 20.12
CA GLU A 424 2.65 11.52 21.14
C GLU A 424 4.04 10.93 21.42
N ARG A 425 5.09 11.77 21.35
CA ARG A 425 6.46 11.35 21.66
C ARG A 425 6.58 11.04 23.15
N GLY A 426 6.48 9.75 23.49
CA GLY A 426 7.02 9.16 24.71
C GLY A 426 6.33 9.58 26.02
N GLY A 427 5.58 8.63 26.58
CA GLY A 427 5.44 8.49 28.02
C GLY A 427 5.78 7.04 28.35
N ASP A 428 6.61 6.79 29.35
CA ASP A 428 6.82 5.44 29.86
C ASP A 428 5.48 4.75 30.14
N MET A 429 5.26 3.55 29.60
CA MET A 429 4.10 2.69 29.88
C MET A 429 4.11 2.13 31.32
N HIS A 430 4.82 2.78 32.25
CA HIS A 430 4.86 2.42 33.68
C HIS A 430 3.69 2.99 34.49
N SER A 431 2.71 3.65 33.85
CA SER A 431 1.53 4.16 34.55
C SER A 431 0.51 3.05 34.80
N ARG A 432 -0.17 3.12 35.96
CA ARG A 432 -1.27 2.24 36.42
C ARG A 432 -2.55 2.33 35.56
N ALA A 433 -2.43 2.63 34.27
CA ALA A 433 -3.57 2.70 33.38
C ALA A 433 -4.10 1.31 33.07
N VAL A 434 -5.42 1.20 33.07
CA VAL A 434 -6.17 -0.04 32.86
C VAL A 434 -6.53 -0.23 31.38
N GLN A 435 -6.19 0.74 30.53
CA GLN A 435 -6.82 0.94 29.23
C GLN A 435 -5.86 1.59 28.23
N TYR A 436 -5.72 0.98 27.05
CA TYR A 436 -4.81 1.42 25.99
C TYR A 436 -5.55 1.56 24.65
N ALA A 437 -5.14 2.52 23.83
CA ALA A 437 -5.47 2.57 22.40
C ALA A 437 -4.31 1.99 21.61
N LEU A 438 -4.56 0.96 20.83
CA LEU A 438 -3.62 0.41 19.86
C LEU A 438 -3.95 0.97 18.48
N ALA A 439 -2.99 1.58 17.79
CA ALA A 439 -3.14 2.01 16.41
C ALA A 439 -2.19 1.25 15.50
N VAL A 440 -2.68 0.76 14.36
CA VAL A 440 -1.85 0.02 13.39
C VAL A 440 -1.61 0.89 12.16
N SER A 441 -0.40 1.40 12.05
CA SER A 441 0.02 2.27 10.95
C SER A 441 0.75 1.49 9.86
N ARG A 442 0.68 1.98 8.63
CA ARG A 442 1.37 1.42 7.47
C ARG A 442 2.29 2.48 6.85
N HIS A 443 3.49 2.07 6.47
CA HIS A 443 4.55 2.94 5.96
C HIS A 443 5.15 2.38 4.67
N GLY A 444 5.31 3.21 3.66
CA GLY A 444 5.99 2.83 2.41
C GLY A 444 5.80 3.84 1.27
N PRO A 445 6.65 3.80 0.24
CA PRO A 445 6.62 4.74 -0.89
C PRO A 445 5.47 4.46 -1.88
N ALA A 446 5.00 3.21 -1.96
CA ALA A 446 3.89 2.78 -2.81
C ALA A 446 2.90 1.95 -1.97
N ILE A 447 1.86 2.62 -1.46
CA ILE A 447 0.82 2.02 -0.62
C ILE A 447 -0.08 1.18 -1.53
N ARG A 448 0.16 -0.14 -1.56
CA ARG A 448 -0.61 -1.10 -2.36
C ARG A 448 -2.03 -1.29 -1.82
N PRO A 449 -3.02 -1.64 -2.65
CA PRO A 449 -4.42 -1.78 -2.23
C PRO A 449 -4.72 -2.86 -1.16
N TYR A 450 -3.80 -3.80 -0.89
CA TYR A 450 -4.14 -5.01 -0.09
C TYR A 450 -3.27 -5.30 1.15
N PRO A 451 -3.08 -4.39 2.11
CA PRO A 451 -2.64 -4.82 3.43
C PRO A 451 -3.89 -5.17 4.27
N SER A 452 -3.94 -6.40 4.75
CA SER A 452 -4.71 -6.73 5.95
C SER A 452 -3.71 -7.06 7.05
N TYR A 453 -4.16 -7.09 8.28
CA TYR A 453 -3.30 -7.38 9.41
C TYR A 453 -4.06 -8.11 10.50
N THR A 454 -3.30 -8.67 11.44
CA THR A 454 -3.85 -9.29 12.64
C THR A 454 -3.05 -8.83 13.84
N VAL A 455 -3.77 -8.46 14.90
CA VAL A 455 -3.19 -8.15 16.21
C VAL A 455 -3.64 -9.24 17.16
N HIS A 456 -2.68 -9.98 17.69
CA HIS A 456 -2.89 -10.94 18.76
C HIS A 456 -2.37 -10.35 20.07
N VAL A 457 -3.16 -10.46 21.13
CA VAL A 457 -2.76 -10.08 22.49
C VAL A 457 -2.79 -11.32 23.37
N TYR A 458 -1.75 -11.55 24.15
CA TYR A 458 -1.60 -12.66 25.09
C TYR A 458 -1.36 -12.13 26.50
N ALA A 459 -2.00 -12.74 27.50
CA ALA A 459 -1.92 -12.30 28.89
C ALA A 459 -2.19 -13.44 29.88
N GLN A 460 -1.72 -13.27 31.12
CA GLN A 460 -2.04 -14.18 32.23
C GLN A 460 -3.44 -13.93 32.81
N ASN A 461 -3.90 -12.68 32.74
CA ASN A 461 -5.23 -12.29 33.21
C ASN A 461 -6.15 -12.01 32.01
N PRO A 462 -7.48 -12.06 32.19
CA PRO A 462 -8.43 -11.77 31.11
C PRO A 462 -8.19 -10.38 30.51
N VAL A 463 -8.03 -10.32 29.19
CA VAL A 463 -7.88 -9.09 28.41
C VAL A 463 -8.93 -9.05 27.31
N SER A 464 -9.37 -7.85 26.94
CA SER A 464 -10.33 -7.67 25.85
C SER A 464 -9.89 -6.55 24.91
N MET A 465 -10.10 -6.76 23.62
CA MET A 465 -9.76 -5.79 22.59
C MET A 465 -10.95 -5.60 21.65
N TYR A 466 -11.28 -4.35 21.33
CA TYR A 466 -12.35 -4.00 20.39
C TYR A 466 -12.00 -2.77 19.58
N ALA A 467 -12.52 -2.67 18.36
CA ALA A 467 -12.21 -1.52 17.51
C ALA A 467 -12.84 -0.24 18.06
N LEU A 468 -12.05 0.83 18.12
CA LEU A 468 -12.50 2.19 18.40
C LEU A 468 -13.27 2.72 17.18
N HIS A 469 -14.52 3.07 17.42
CA HIS A 469 -15.44 3.54 16.39
C HIS A 469 -15.12 4.99 15.96
N HIS A 470 -15.20 5.25 14.66
CA HIS A 470 -15.34 6.62 14.15
C HIS A 470 -16.82 6.99 14.33
N ASN A 471 -17.17 7.59 15.46
CA ASN A 471 -18.57 7.83 15.86
C ASN A 471 -19.25 8.98 15.08
N PHE A 472 -18.96 9.14 13.78
CA PHE A 472 -19.43 10.23 12.95
C PHE A 472 -20.17 9.69 11.70
N PRO A 473 -21.49 9.45 11.79
CA PRO A 473 -22.30 8.97 10.66
C PRO A 473 -22.31 9.89 9.43
N PHE A 474 -21.97 11.17 9.59
CA PHE A 474 -21.92 12.11 8.48
C PHE A 474 -20.48 12.58 8.27
N HIS A 475 -20.05 12.58 7.01
CA HIS A 475 -18.72 13.03 6.63
C HIS A 475 -18.79 13.81 5.32
N CYS A 476 -17.91 14.80 5.18
CA CYS A 476 -17.65 15.47 3.92
C CYS A 476 -16.14 15.53 3.68
N VAL A 477 -15.75 15.34 2.42
CA VAL A 477 -14.34 15.44 2.00
C VAL A 477 -14.24 16.54 0.97
N VAL A 478 -13.25 17.41 1.15
CA VAL A 478 -12.94 18.48 0.20
C VAL A 478 -11.46 18.44 -0.13
N HIS A 479 -11.15 18.38 -1.41
CA HIS A 479 -9.79 18.55 -1.91
C HIS A 479 -9.56 20.02 -2.28
N GLY A 480 -8.44 20.56 -1.82
CA GLY A 480 -8.08 21.95 -2.05
C GLY A 480 -6.59 22.13 -2.30
N LYS A 481 -6.21 23.37 -2.60
CA LYS A 481 -4.81 23.76 -2.80
C LYS A 481 -4.56 25.11 -2.17
N TRP A 482 -3.45 25.25 -1.46
CA TRP A 482 -2.87 26.57 -1.19
C TRP A 482 -2.09 26.99 -2.44
N GLN A 483 -2.62 27.94 -3.20
CA GLN A 483 -1.98 28.43 -4.42
C GLN A 483 -2.29 29.89 -4.67
N GLY A 484 -1.37 30.60 -5.34
CA GLY A 484 -1.53 32.03 -5.62
C GLY A 484 -1.78 32.82 -4.33
N ARG A 485 -2.87 33.60 -4.29
CA ARG A 485 -3.26 34.38 -3.11
C ARG A 485 -3.73 33.50 -1.94
N ALA A 486 -4.17 32.27 -2.19
CA ALA A 486 -4.66 31.38 -1.15
C ALA A 486 -3.54 30.73 -0.32
N ALA A 487 -2.30 30.77 -0.79
CA ALA A 487 -1.12 30.41 0.01
C ALA A 487 -0.75 31.57 0.95
N ALA A 488 -1.59 31.83 1.94
CA ALA A 488 -1.55 33.09 2.70
C ALA A 488 -0.79 33.03 4.02
N GLY A 489 -0.41 31.85 4.50
CA GLY A 489 0.29 31.68 5.78
C GLY A 489 -0.63 31.80 7.00
N ASN A 490 -0.03 31.97 8.18
CA ASN A 490 -0.72 31.92 9.47
C ASN A 490 -1.57 33.17 9.80
N SER A 491 -2.27 33.15 10.94
CA SER A 491 -3.21 34.19 11.39
C SER A 491 -2.61 35.58 11.59
N HIS A 492 -1.29 35.71 11.75
CA HIS A 492 -0.60 37.01 11.81
C HIS A 492 -0.26 37.58 10.43
N SER A 493 -0.44 36.78 9.36
CA SER A 493 -0.22 37.24 8.00
C SER A 493 -1.30 38.24 7.58
N PRO A 494 -0.94 39.38 6.97
CA PRO A 494 -1.93 40.32 6.42
C PRO A 494 -2.75 39.70 5.27
N CYS A 495 -2.26 38.60 4.69
CA CYS A 495 -2.96 37.87 3.64
C CYS A 495 -3.85 36.75 4.17
N PHE A 496 -3.88 36.48 5.48
CA PHE A 496 -4.56 35.32 6.09
C PHE A 496 -5.99 35.10 5.58
N ARG A 497 -6.73 36.19 5.39
CA ARG A 497 -8.10 36.21 4.83
C ARG A 497 -8.26 35.49 3.49
N HIS A 498 -7.17 35.29 2.73
CA HIS A 498 -7.17 34.63 1.44
C HIS A 498 -7.00 33.11 1.53
N ASN A 499 -6.64 32.56 2.70
CA ASN A 499 -6.60 31.12 2.89
C ASN A 499 -7.94 30.48 2.48
N PRO A 500 -7.94 29.20 2.08
CA PRO A 500 -9.16 28.43 1.87
C PRO A 500 -10.05 28.48 3.12
N GLN A 501 -11.31 28.86 2.92
CA GLN A 501 -12.32 28.92 3.97
C GLN A 501 -13.57 28.17 3.50
N PHE A 502 -14.22 27.49 4.43
CA PHE A 502 -15.34 26.62 4.16
C PHE A 502 -16.49 26.95 5.11
N ARG A 503 -17.70 27.04 4.57
CA ARG A 503 -18.94 27.12 5.33
C ARG A 503 -19.27 25.70 5.79
N VAL A 504 -19.34 25.51 7.10
CA VAL A 504 -19.77 24.26 7.74
C VAL A 504 -21.17 24.48 8.29
N VAL A 505 -22.15 23.73 7.78
CA VAL A 505 -23.54 23.77 8.26
C VAL A 505 -23.85 22.45 8.95
N VAL A 506 -24.02 22.49 10.28
CA VAL A 506 -24.42 21.33 11.08
C VAL A 506 -25.91 21.41 11.33
N ARG A 507 -26.66 20.38 10.91
CA ARG A 507 -28.12 20.34 11.08
C ARG A 507 -28.51 19.96 12.50
N ASP A 508 -29.60 20.56 12.96
CA ASP A 508 -30.17 20.25 14.26
C ASP A 508 -30.84 18.85 14.23
N ALA A 509 -30.70 18.11 15.32
CA ALA A 509 -31.32 16.81 15.50
C ALA A 509 -31.65 16.59 17.00
N PRO A 510 -32.72 15.86 17.31
CA PRO A 510 -33.08 15.59 18.70
C PRO A 510 -31.99 14.75 19.39
N GLY A 511 -31.47 15.24 20.52
CA GLY A 511 -30.47 14.52 21.30
C GLY A 511 -29.47 15.43 22.01
N THR A 512 -28.28 14.89 22.29
CA THR A 512 -27.12 15.65 22.79
C THR A 512 -26.54 16.55 21.72
N LEU A 513 -25.81 17.59 22.10
CA LEU A 513 -25.10 18.45 21.15
C LEU A 513 -24.22 17.63 20.21
N PRO A 514 -24.19 17.96 18.90
CA PRO A 514 -23.39 17.23 17.95
C PRO A 514 -21.90 17.32 18.29
N ARG A 515 -21.16 16.27 17.94
CA ARG A 515 -19.70 16.28 17.93
C ARG A 515 -19.22 16.52 16.52
N LEU A 516 -18.11 17.23 16.37
CA LEU A 516 -17.49 17.47 15.08
C LEU A 516 -15.98 17.26 15.17
N GLN A 517 -15.40 16.68 14.13
CA GLN A 517 -13.96 16.52 13.98
C GLN A 517 -13.56 16.94 12.58
N ALA A 518 -12.56 17.80 12.47
CA ALA A 518 -11.98 18.22 11.21
C ALA A 518 -10.52 17.76 11.11
N LEU A 519 -10.20 17.05 10.05
CA LEU A 519 -8.88 16.51 9.76
C LEU A 519 -8.39 17.07 8.43
N LEU A 520 -7.24 17.72 8.45
CA LEU A 520 -6.57 18.30 7.29
C LEU A 520 -5.28 17.53 7.05
N THR A 521 -5.10 17.02 5.83
CA THR A 521 -3.88 16.32 5.40
C THR A 521 -3.31 17.01 4.15
N THR A 522 -1.98 16.98 4.00
CA THR A 522 -1.30 17.54 2.82
C THR A 522 -0.28 16.56 2.26
N ASP A 523 0.01 16.67 0.97
CA ASP A 523 1.05 15.90 0.26
C ASP A 523 2.47 16.44 0.50
N SER A 524 2.59 17.61 1.13
CA SER A 524 3.85 18.24 1.49
C SER A 524 4.15 18.13 2.98
N ASP A 525 5.42 18.03 3.36
CA ASP A 525 5.84 18.12 4.75
C ASP A 525 5.97 19.59 5.18
N ILE A 526 4.82 20.22 5.40
CA ILE A 526 4.73 21.62 5.81
C ILE A 526 3.85 21.75 7.06
N PRO A 527 4.09 22.73 7.94
CA PRO A 527 3.22 22.98 9.07
C PRO A 527 1.86 23.52 8.58
N VAL A 528 0.79 22.78 8.88
CA VAL A 528 -0.61 23.08 8.55
C VAL A 528 -1.45 23.23 9.82
N HIS A 529 -2.62 23.85 9.67
CA HIS A 529 -3.50 24.19 10.78
C HIS A 529 -4.95 24.36 10.35
N ILE A 530 -5.87 24.11 11.29
CA ILE A 530 -7.31 24.29 11.16
C ILE A 530 -7.83 25.19 12.28
N ASP A 531 -8.57 26.24 11.91
CA ASP A 531 -9.36 27.02 12.85
C ASP A 531 -10.84 26.95 12.48
N MET A 532 -11.69 26.79 13.49
CA MET A 532 -13.13 26.78 13.35
C MET A 532 -13.73 27.96 14.11
N LEU A 533 -14.52 28.79 13.42
CA LEU A 533 -15.03 30.04 13.95
C LEU A 533 -16.54 30.15 13.80
N ARG A 534 -17.18 30.86 14.74
CA ARG A 534 -18.57 31.26 14.66
C ARG A 534 -18.70 32.42 13.66
N SER A 535 -19.28 32.16 12.50
CA SER A 535 -19.49 33.16 11.44
C SER A 535 -20.77 32.85 10.65
N GLN A 536 -21.50 33.88 10.24
CA GLN A 536 -22.71 33.77 9.42
C GLN A 536 -22.36 33.59 7.92
N SER A 537 -21.50 32.62 7.60
CA SER A 537 -21.07 32.32 6.22
C SER A 537 -20.24 33.40 5.53
N GLN A 538 -19.76 34.40 6.28
CA GLN A 538 -18.90 35.45 5.74
C GLN A 538 -17.43 35.02 5.80
N ARG A 539 -16.64 35.52 4.85
CA ARG A 539 -15.19 35.31 4.83
C ARG A 539 -14.58 36.00 6.05
N VAL A 540 -13.84 35.23 6.83
CA VAL A 540 -13.17 35.69 8.04
C VAL A 540 -11.85 36.36 7.66
N THR A 541 -11.64 37.58 8.11
CA THR A 541 -10.43 38.34 7.80
C THR A 541 -9.32 38.17 8.84
N SER A 542 -9.72 37.98 10.10
CA SER A 542 -8.84 37.85 11.26
C SER A 542 -9.51 36.96 12.30
N ILE A 543 -8.71 36.27 13.11
CA ILE A 543 -9.21 35.41 14.19
C ILE A 543 -9.31 36.23 15.48
N ASP A 544 -10.50 36.24 16.09
CA ASP A 544 -10.71 36.75 17.44
C ASP A 544 -11.07 35.61 18.39
N THR A 545 -10.55 35.64 19.62
CA THR A 545 -10.75 34.58 20.63
C THR A 545 -12.22 34.39 21.00
N ARG A 546 -13.06 35.42 20.87
CA ARG A 546 -14.51 35.32 21.11
C ARG A 546 -15.27 34.59 19.99
N THR A 547 -14.68 34.55 18.79
CA THR A 547 -15.26 33.91 17.61
C THR A 547 -14.73 32.50 17.38
N LEU A 548 -13.57 32.16 17.93
CA LEU A 548 -12.96 30.83 17.80
C LEU A 548 -13.79 29.79 18.56
N LEU A 549 -14.32 28.81 17.83
CA LEU A 549 -15.03 27.66 18.39
C LEU A 549 -14.05 26.56 18.79
N ALA A 550 -13.07 26.29 17.92
CA ALA A 550 -11.99 25.35 18.18
C ALA A 550 -10.83 25.57 17.21
N SER A 551 -9.69 24.99 17.55
CA SER A 551 -8.45 25.10 16.81
C SER A 551 -7.70 23.77 16.90
N SER A 552 -6.91 23.43 15.88
CA SER A 552 -6.00 22.28 15.94
C SER A 552 -4.79 22.49 16.87
N GLY A 553 -4.66 23.66 17.50
CA GLY A 553 -3.59 23.97 18.44
C GLY A 553 -2.35 24.53 17.75
N ALA A 554 -1.19 23.90 17.93
CA ALA A 554 0.03 24.31 17.24
C ALA A 554 0.00 23.87 15.77
N TYR A 555 0.70 24.62 14.90
CA TYR A 555 0.91 24.19 13.52
C TYR A 555 1.68 22.86 13.52
N THR A 556 1.13 21.88 12.80
CA THR A 556 1.60 20.49 12.80
C THR A 556 1.97 20.08 11.38
N HIS A 557 3.05 19.32 11.23
CA HIS A 557 3.61 18.98 9.92
C HIS A 557 2.77 17.93 9.21
N GLY A 558 2.33 18.20 7.99
CA GLY A 558 1.65 17.23 7.12
C GLY A 558 0.18 16.99 7.46
N LEU A 559 -0.22 17.15 8.71
CA LEU A 559 -1.57 16.87 9.21
C LEU A 559 -1.94 17.81 10.36
N ALA A 560 -3.20 18.24 10.41
CA ALA A 560 -3.78 18.94 11.55
C ALA A 560 -5.15 18.34 11.90
N LEU A 561 -5.43 18.14 13.19
CA LEU A 561 -6.72 17.65 13.69
C LEU A 561 -7.35 18.67 14.64
N CYS A 562 -8.61 19.01 14.41
CA CYS A 562 -9.41 19.87 15.26
C CYS A 562 -10.64 19.10 15.75
N ASN A 563 -10.78 18.97 17.08
CA ASN A 563 -11.87 18.24 17.73
C ASN A 563 -12.82 19.21 18.45
N LEU A 564 -14.11 19.04 18.20
CA LEU A 564 -15.19 19.74 18.90
C LEU A 564 -16.09 18.68 19.58
N PRO A 565 -15.92 18.43 20.89
CA PRO A 565 -16.73 17.46 21.63
C PRO A 565 -18.20 17.91 21.80
N ALA A 566 -18.49 19.17 21.51
CA ALA A 566 -19.85 19.69 21.40
C ALA A 566 -19.85 20.93 20.50
N ILE A 567 -20.71 20.96 19.49
CA ILE A 567 -20.98 22.13 18.64
C ILE A 567 -22.47 22.44 18.65
N GLN A 568 -22.82 23.72 18.67
CA GLN A 568 -24.22 24.13 18.47
C GLN A 568 -24.60 23.92 17.00
N PRO A 569 -25.75 23.29 16.69
CA PRO A 569 -26.27 23.24 15.34
C PRO A 569 -26.36 24.65 14.72
N GLY A 570 -26.05 24.76 13.43
CA GLY A 570 -26.01 26.03 12.72
C GLY A 570 -24.80 26.16 11.80
N THR A 571 -24.49 27.40 11.43
CA THR A 571 -23.43 27.71 10.47
C THR A 571 -22.18 28.23 11.16
N SER A 572 -21.03 27.75 10.71
CA SER A 572 -19.69 28.15 11.15
C SER A 572 -18.73 28.20 9.96
N THR A 573 -17.56 28.81 10.15
CA THR A 573 -16.51 28.88 9.14
C THR A 573 -15.31 28.07 9.60
N LEU A 574 -14.79 27.22 8.72
CA LEU A 574 -13.55 26.49 8.90
C LEU A 574 -12.48 27.07 7.98
N ILE A 575 -11.29 27.32 8.49
CA ILE A 575 -10.15 27.87 7.75
C ILE A 575 -9.02 26.85 7.77
N ALA A 576 -8.46 26.54 6.59
CA ALA A 576 -7.26 25.73 6.46
C ALA A 576 -6.07 26.61 6.08
N SER A 577 -5.01 26.61 6.88
CA SER A 577 -3.84 27.48 6.68
C SER A 577 -2.51 26.74 6.85
N THR A 578 -1.46 27.32 6.27
CA THR A 578 -0.06 26.92 6.47
C THR A 578 0.62 27.90 7.42
N PHE A 579 1.73 27.52 8.06
CA PHE A 579 2.44 28.45 8.96
C PHE A 579 3.02 29.62 8.18
N GLU A 580 3.79 29.32 7.14
CA GLU A 580 4.28 30.28 6.15
C GLU A 580 3.52 30.13 4.82
N PRO A 581 3.40 31.18 4.00
CA PRO A 581 2.88 31.09 2.63
C PRO A 581 3.54 29.96 1.83
N HIS A 582 2.81 28.89 1.55
CA HIS A 582 3.35 27.72 0.86
C HIS A 582 2.37 27.15 -0.17
N LYS A 583 2.90 26.62 -1.27
CA LYS A 583 2.09 25.95 -2.29
C LYS A 583 2.03 24.45 -2.03
N ALA A 584 0.86 23.92 -1.72
CA ALA A 584 0.66 22.49 -1.53
C ALA A 584 -0.80 22.10 -1.77
N SER A 585 -1.04 20.81 -2.02
CA SER A 585 -2.40 20.26 -2.08
C SER A 585 -2.81 19.81 -0.69
N PHE A 586 -4.10 19.84 -0.40
CA PHE A 586 -4.62 19.30 0.84
C PHE A 586 -5.95 18.59 0.65
N THR A 587 -6.24 17.68 1.58
CA THR A 587 -7.55 17.06 1.74
C THR A 587 -8.08 17.39 3.12
N LEU A 588 -9.29 17.93 3.18
CA LEU A 588 -10.00 18.26 4.40
C LEU A 588 -11.17 17.29 4.57
N HIS A 589 -11.12 16.48 5.61
CA HIS A 589 -12.22 15.64 6.06
C HIS A 589 -12.92 16.34 7.24
N VAL A 590 -14.24 16.46 7.16
CA VAL A 590 -15.07 16.94 8.27
C VAL A 590 -16.09 15.88 8.62
N TYR A 591 -16.03 15.43 9.86
CA TYR A 591 -16.86 14.36 10.42
C TYR A 591 -17.82 14.95 11.45
N CYS A 592 -19.09 14.53 11.45
CA CYS A 592 -20.09 14.99 12.41
C CYS A 592 -21.09 13.90 12.81
N THR A 593 -21.61 13.98 14.03
CA THR A 593 -22.68 13.10 14.51
C THR A 593 -24.04 13.44 13.89
N ASN A 594 -24.18 14.65 13.36
CA ASN A 594 -25.39 15.13 12.69
C ASN A 594 -25.10 15.43 11.22
N ALA A 595 -26.15 15.49 10.41
CA ALA A 595 -26.03 15.82 8.98
C ALA A 595 -25.28 17.13 8.80
N LEU A 596 -24.26 17.11 7.93
CA LEU A 596 -23.35 18.22 7.72
C LEU A 596 -23.27 18.55 6.23
N ASP A 597 -23.22 19.85 5.92
CA ASP A 597 -22.94 20.35 4.57
C ASP A 597 -21.65 21.19 4.64
N LEU A 598 -20.77 20.99 3.68
CA LEU A 598 -19.47 21.67 3.58
C LEU A 598 -19.31 22.33 2.22
N GLU A 599 -19.22 23.66 2.19
CA GLU A 599 -19.10 24.43 0.94
C GLU A 599 -17.93 25.42 0.99
N PRO A 600 -17.13 25.58 -0.08
CA PRO A 600 -16.09 26.60 -0.11
C PRO A 600 -16.72 28.00 -0.09
N ILE A 601 -16.21 28.88 0.78
CA ILE A 601 -16.57 30.30 0.77
C ILE A 601 -15.78 30.95 -0.38
N PRO A 602 -16.44 31.55 -1.40
CA PRO A 602 -15.73 32.16 -2.51
C PRO A 602 -14.74 33.25 -2.06
N ALA A 603 -13.67 33.45 -2.83
CA ALA A 603 -12.76 34.57 -2.61
C ALA A 603 -13.47 35.90 -2.89
N GLU A 604 -13.02 37.00 -2.27
CA GLU A 604 -13.45 38.34 -2.67
C GLU A 604 -13.14 38.55 -4.16
N GLY A 605 -14.17 38.88 -4.94
CA GLY A 605 -14.07 39.01 -6.40
C GLY A 605 -14.12 37.69 -7.17
N ALA A 606 -14.46 36.56 -6.55
CA ALA A 606 -14.84 35.34 -7.27
C ALA A 606 -16.05 35.64 -8.17
N GLY A 607 -15.91 35.41 -9.47
CA GLY A 607 -16.88 35.85 -10.49
C GLY A 607 -16.74 37.30 -10.96
N MET A 608 -15.89 38.13 -10.33
CA MET A 608 -15.63 39.53 -10.70
C MET A 608 -14.29 39.75 -11.42
N TYR A 609 -13.92 38.82 -12.31
CA TYR A 609 -12.81 39.03 -13.24
C TYR A 609 -13.32 39.53 -14.58
N HIS A 610 -13.14 40.82 -14.86
CA HIS A 610 -13.11 41.34 -16.23
C HIS A 610 -11.66 41.30 -16.73
N ARG A 611 -11.24 40.16 -17.29
CA ARG A 611 -10.14 40.12 -18.26
C ARG A 611 -10.77 40.13 -19.65
N SER A 612 -10.41 41.12 -20.48
CA SER A 612 -10.69 41.02 -21.91
C SER A 612 -9.82 39.91 -22.48
N ALA A 613 -10.39 38.71 -22.56
CA ALA A 613 -9.89 37.68 -23.44
C ALA A 613 -10.35 38.05 -24.86
N SER A 614 -9.40 38.16 -25.80
CA SER A 614 -9.72 37.89 -27.20
C SER A 614 -9.57 36.37 -27.34
N PRO A 615 -10.67 35.61 -27.48
CA PRO A 615 -10.56 34.16 -27.67
C PRO A 615 -9.92 33.92 -29.04
N ARG A 616 -8.79 33.23 -29.09
CA ARG A 616 -8.21 32.74 -30.35
C ARG A 616 -8.91 31.48 -30.86
N THR A 617 -9.83 30.91 -30.08
CA THR A 617 -10.69 29.80 -30.50
C THR A 617 -12.17 30.15 -30.32
N PRO A 618 -13.01 29.86 -31.32
CA PRO A 618 -14.44 30.09 -31.22
C PRO A 618 -15.02 29.26 -30.06
N PRO A 619 -15.77 29.86 -29.13
CA PRO A 619 -16.27 29.12 -27.99
C PRO A 619 -17.25 28.03 -28.47
N CYS A 620 -17.05 26.81 -27.96
CA CYS A 620 -17.89 25.66 -28.22
C CYS A 620 -18.49 25.14 -26.92
N TRP A 621 -19.76 24.72 -26.97
CA TRP A 621 -20.49 24.21 -25.80
C TRP A 621 -21.23 22.93 -26.15
N ASN A 622 -21.15 21.94 -25.26
CA ASN A 622 -21.92 20.70 -25.37
C ASN A 622 -23.23 20.84 -24.60
N ILE A 623 -24.33 20.57 -25.27
CA ILE A 623 -25.70 20.69 -24.78
C ILE A 623 -26.33 19.30 -24.76
N ALA A 624 -26.64 18.80 -23.57
CA ALA A 624 -27.38 17.56 -23.39
C ALA A 624 -28.87 17.86 -23.20
N VAL A 625 -29.69 17.54 -24.19
CA VAL A 625 -31.15 17.73 -24.15
C VAL A 625 -31.79 16.44 -23.67
N GLN A 626 -32.43 16.48 -22.49
CA GLN A 626 -33.02 15.30 -21.82
C GLN A 626 -34.43 14.94 -22.31
N ARG A 627 -35.11 15.87 -22.99
CA ARG A 627 -36.45 15.72 -23.58
C ARG A 627 -36.66 16.77 -24.65
N THR A 628 -37.54 16.50 -25.63
CA THR A 628 -37.75 17.42 -26.76
C THR A 628 -38.13 18.82 -26.29
N ALA A 629 -37.33 19.81 -26.67
CA ALA A 629 -37.47 21.19 -26.22
C ALA A 629 -37.05 22.18 -27.33
N THR A 630 -37.73 23.32 -27.40
CA THR A 630 -37.30 24.43 -28.24
C THR A 630 -36.33 25.30 -27.48
N ILE A 631 -35.13 25.49 -28.02
CA ILE A 631 -34.08 26.31 -27.43
C ILE A 631 -33.91 27.55 -28.30
N SER A 632 -33.92 28.72 -27.67
CA SER A 632 -33.56 30.00 -28.27
C SER A 632 -32.27 30.50 -27.64
N LEU A 633 -31.25 30.70 -28.46
CA LEU A 633 -29.93 31.15 -28.09
C LEU A 633 -29.71 32.54 -28.65
N VAL A 634 -29.28 33.47 -27.81
CA VAL A 634 -29.00 34.86 -28.18
C VAL A 634 -27.57 35.16 -27.75
N VAL A 635 -26.72 35.54 -28.69
CA VAL A 635 -25.31 35.83 -28.43
C VAL A 635 -25.00 37.23 -28.92
N ALA A 636 -24.51 38.08 -28.02
CA ALA A 636 -24.11 39.44 -28.33
C ALA A 636 -22.59 39.59 -28.31
N ALA A 637 -22.05 40.33 -29.28
CA ALA A 637 -20.64 40.67 -29.40
C ALA A 637 -20.44 42.19 -29.53
N ARG A 638 -19.25 42.70 -29.20
CA ARG A 638 -18.89 44.11 -29.44
C ARG A 638 -18.47 44.28 -30.92
N GLY A 639 -19.41 44.22 -31.86
CA GLY A 639 -19.12 44.31 -33.30
C GLY A 639 -20.27 43.83 -34.19
N GLN A 640 -19.98 43.23 -35.36
CA GLN A 640 -20.98 42.44 -36.09
C GLN A 640 -21.30 41.17 -35.31
N GLY A 641 -22.55 40.70 -35.41
CA GLY A 641 -23.03 39.53 -34.68
C GLY A 641 -22.29 38.26 -35.11
N PRO A 642 -21.87 37.40 -34.16
CA PRO A 642 -21.13 36.19 -34.50
C PRO A 642 -22.05 35.16 -35.14
N ARG A 643 -21.52 34.26 -35.97
CA ARG A 643 -22.33 33.17 -36.55
C ARG A 643 -22.45 32.01 -35.57
N LEU A 644 -23.69 31.59 -35.30
CA LEU A 644 -24.03 30.47 -34.43
C LEU A 644 -24.38 29.26 -35.28
N ALA A 645 -23.81 28.10 -34.98
CA ALA A 645 -24.22 26.84 -35.57
C ALA A 645 -24.38 25.77 -34.49
N LEU A 646 -25.50 25.05 -34.54
CA LEU A 646 -25.79 23.93 -33.65
C LEU A 646 -25.69 22.62 -34.45
N CYS A 647 -24.86 21.69 -33.98
CA CYS A 647 -24.66 20.38 -34.59
C CYS A 647 -25.09 19.26 -33.65
N ASP A 648 -25.51 18.13 -34.20
CA ASP A 648 -25.77 16.90 -33.42
C ASP A 648 -24.47 16.16 -33.06
N SER A 649 -24.59 15.08 -32.29
CA SER A 649 -23.46 14.25 -31.86
C SER A 649 -22.70 13.54 -32.99
N GLN A 650 -23.24 13.51 -34.21
CA GLN A 650 -22.58 12.98 -35.40
C GLN A 650 -21.94 14.08 -36.26
N GLY A 651 -22.05 15.34 -35.84
CA GLY A 651 -21.50 16.51 -36.55
C GLY A 651 -22.42 17.10 -37.62
N GLY A 652 -23.67 16.63 -37.73
CA GLY A 652 -24.66 17.17 -38.66
C GLY A 652 -25.18 18.52 -38.18
N CYS A 653 -25.17 19.55 -39.02
CA CYS A 653 -25.71 20.87 -38.67
C CYS A 653 -27.23 20.82 -38.60
N VAL A 654 -27.77 21.04 -37.40
CA VAL A 654 -29.22 21.05 -37.10
C VAL A 654 -29.83 22.39 -37.45
N THR A 655 -29.14 23.49 -37.14
CA THR A 655 -29.55 24.85 -37.48
C THR A 655 -28.38 25.83 -37.39
N GLN A 656 -28.45 26.94 -38.11
CA GLN A 656 -27.44 27.99 -38.11
C GLN A 656 -28.05 29.39 -38.25
N SER A 657 -27.44 30.38 -37.62
CA SER A 657 -27.87 31.78 -37.74
C SER A 657 -27.35 32.38 -39.04
N GLY A 658 -28.19 33.15 -39.74
CA GLY A 658 -27.76 33.93 -40.90
C GLY A 658 -26.75 35.03 -40.51
N PRO A 659 -26.03 35.62 -41.48
CA PRO A 659 -25.17 36.76 -41.22
C PRO A 659 -25.99 37.96 -40.73
N THR A 660 -25.67 38.45 -39.54
CA THR A 660 -26.36 39.57 -38.89
C THR A 660 -25.42 40.78 -38.79
N PRO A 661 -25.81 41.95 -39.33
CA PRO A 661 -25.02 43.17 -39.18
C PRO A 661 -25.14 43.80 -37.78
N GLU A 662 -26.11 43.34 -36.98
CA GLU A 662 -26.33 43.78 -35.60
C GLU A 662 -25.37 43.08 -34.63
N PRO A 663 -25.00 43.71 -33.50
CA PRO A 663 -24.10 43.14 -32.48
C PRO A 663 -24.67 41.94 -31.73
N CYS A 664 -25.78 41.37 -32.20
CA CYS A 664 -26.49 40.27 -31.56
C CYS A 664 -27.01 39.29 -32.61
N SER A 665 -26.72 38.02 -32.43
CA SER A 665 -27.22 36.93 -33.26
C SER A 665 -28.14 36.04 -32.44
N GLN A 666 -29.31 35.71 -32.99
CA GLN A 666 -30.27 34.81 -32.37
C GLN A 666 -30.49 33.56 -33.24
N LEU A 667 -30.54 32.41 -32.59
CA LEU A 667 -30.82 31.11 -33.20
C LEU A 667 -31.87 30.38 -32.36
N THR A 668 -32.94 29.93 -33.00
CA THR A 668 -33.99 29.14 -32.35
C THR A 668 -34.17 27.82 -33.07
N ALA A 669 -34.13 26.70 -32.34
CA ALA A 669 -34.39 25.37 -32.88
C ALA A 669 -35.12 24.45 -31.90
N LYS A 670 -35.94 23.55 -32.46
CA LYS A 670 -36.58 22.48 -31.71
C LYS A 670 -35.68 21.25 -31.73
N LEU A 671 -35.17 20.84 -30.58
CA LEU A 671 -34.23 19.75 -30.43
C LEU A 671 -34.89 18.56 -29.76
N GLU A 672 -34.61 17.35 -30.25
CA GLU A 672 -35.02 16.11 -29.62
C GLU A 672 -34.03 15.69 -28.53
N CYS A 673 -34.38 14.68 -27.74
CA CYS A 673 -33.48 14.15 -26.71
C CYS A 673 -32.16 13.66 -27.33
N GLY A 674 -31.03 14.23 -26.90
CA GLY A 674 -29.73 13.94 -27.51
C GLY A 674 -28.64 14.93 -27.09
N ALA A 675 -27.41 14.65 -27.53
CA ALA A 675 -26.26 15.53 -27.31
C ALA A 675 -26.00 16.37 -28.57
N TYR A 676 -25.82 17.67 -28.38
CA TYR A 676 -25.57 18.65 -29.43
C TYR A 676 -24.37 19.51 -29.08
N THR A 677 -23.71 20.07 -30.08
CA THR A 677 -22.58 20.99 -29.90
C THR A 677 -22.90 22.33 -30.56
N LEU A 678 -22.84 23.41 -29.77
CA LEU A 678 -22.95 24.79 -30.24
C LEU A 678 -21.56 25.32 -30.55
N THR A 679 -21.39 25.94 -31.71
CA THR A 679 -20.14 26.59 -32.12
C THR A 679 -20.39 28.04 -32.54
N VAL A 680 -19.43 28.92 -32.22
CA VAL A 680 -19.52 30.37 -32.47
C VAL A 680 -18.27 30.84 -33.22
N SER A 681 -18.27 30.76 -34.55
CA SER A 681 -17.05 30.97 -35.34
C SER A 681 -16.79 32.44 -35.70
N ASP A 682 -15.56 32.92 -35.48
CA ASP A 682 -15.11 34.24 -35.95
C ASP A 682 -13.91 34.25 -36.94
N THR A 683 -13.18 33.16 -37.27
CA THR A 683 -12.22 33.06 -38.43
C THR A 683 -11.51 31.66 -38.56
N PRO A 684 -10.91 31.27 -39.71
CA PRO A 684 -10.35 29.93 -40.00
C PRO A 684 -8.86 29.70 -39.58
N ILE A 685 -8.45 28.43 -39.43
CA ILE A 685 -7.11 27.98 -38.94
C ILE A 685 -5.98 28.24 -39.98
N SER A 686 -4.96 29.00 -39.57
CA SER A 686 -3.69 29.23 -40.31
C SER A 686 -2.51 28.44 -39.70
N VAL A 687 -1.50 28.12 -40.50
CA VAL A 687 -0.27 27.37 -40.11
C VAL A 687 0.97 28.30 -40.14
N ASP A 688 0.77 29.57 -39.85
CA ASP A 688 1.85 30.56 -39.84
C ASP A 688 2.73 30.42 -38.58
N PRO A 689 4.06 30.62 -38.67
CA PRO A 689 4.95 30.60 -37.52
C PRO A 689 4.50 31.60 -36.45
N ILE A 690 4.49 31.16 -35.19
CA ILE A 690 4.10 31.99 -34.04
C ILE A 690 5.25 32.91 -33.62
N ASP A 691 6.50 32.45 -33.76
CA ASP A 691 7.74 33.22 -33.61
C ASP A 691 8.89 32.55 -34.40
N ASP A 692 10.12 33.07 -34.32
CA ASP A 692 11.28 32.64 -35.11
C ASP A 692 11.88 31.27 -34.68
N GLY A 693 11.47 30.71 -33.55
CA GLY A 693 11.97 29.45 -32.99
C GLY A 693 13.17 29.60 -32.04
N VAL A 694 13.55 28.49 -31.39
CA VAL A 694 14.78 28.39 -30.59
C VAL A 694 15.74 27.36 -31.18
N SER A 695 17.03 27.64 -31.10
CA SER A 695 18.10 26.75 -31.57
C SER A 695 19.27 26.79 -30.59
N TYR A 696 19.72 25.63 -30.14
CA TYR A 696 20.84 25.48 -29.21
C TYR A 696 21.82 24.43 -29.74
N VAL A 697 23.11 24.65 -29.49
CA VAL A 697 24.16 23.64 -29.68
C VAL A 697 24.53 23.10 -28.31
N ILE A 698 24.49 21.78 -28.14
CA ILE A 698 24.68 21.14 -26.83
C ILE A 698 26.15 20.74 -26.69
N LYS A 699 26.77 21.11 -25.56
CA LYS A 699 28.15 20.71 -25.26
C LYS A 699 28.25 19.20 -25.20
N THR A 700 29.10 18.62 -26.06
CA THR A 700 29.24 17.18 -26.21
C THR A 700 30.71 16.77 -26.09
N PRO A 701 31.07 15.84 -25.19
CA PRO A 701 32.45 15.38 -25.04
C PRO A 701 33.03 14.79 -26.32
N LYS A 702 34.30 15.12 -26.61
CA LYS A 702 35.03 14.64 -27.78
C LYS A 702 34.97 13.11 -28.00
N PRO A 703 35.10 12.25 -26.97
CA PRO A 703 35.02 10.80 -27.16
C PRO A 703 33.67 10.31 -27.72
N ILE A 704 32.58 11.05 -27.48
CA ILE A 704 31.25 10.71 -28.02
C ILE A 704 31.19 11.09 -29.50
N LEU A 705 31.75 12.24 -29.87
CA LEU A 705 31.81 12.71 -31.25
C LEU A 705 32.77 11.85 -32.10
N ASP A 706 33.88 11.40 -31.52
CA ASP A 706 34.85 10.51 -32.18
C ASP A 706 34.24 9.13 -32.50
N GLY A 707 33.13 8.75 -31.86
CA GLY A 707 32.39 7.51 -32.12
C GLY A 707 31.34 7.61 -33.24
N MET A 708 31.20 8.77 -33.90
CA MET A 708 30.26 8.96 -35.00
C MET A 708 30.74 8.27 -36.29
N ASP A 709 29.79 7.88 -37.14
CA ASP A 709 30.11 7.31 -38.45
C ASP A 709 30.66 8.36 -39.45
N GLU A 710 31.14 7.89 -40.60
CA GLU A 710 31.76 8.74 -41.62
C GLU A 710 30.78 9.80 -42.15
N TRP A 711 29.51 9.44 -42.34
CA TRP A 711 28.48 10.38 -42.82
C TRP A 711 28.25 11.52 -41.82
N CYS A 712 28.08 11.19 -40.54
CA CYS A 712 27.89 12.17 -39.48
C CYS A 712 29.12 13.07 -39.32
N THR A 713 30.31 12.49 -39.37
CA THR A 713 31.57 13.23 -39.19
C THR A 713 31.81 14.21 -40.33
N THR A 714 31.57 13.80 -41.58
CA THR A 714 31.70 14.69 -42.74
C THR A 714 30.59 15.75 -42.76
N THR A 715 29.33 15.36 -42.62
CA THR A 715 28.17 16.28 -42.71
C THR A 715 28.18 17.33 -41.59
N HIS A 716 28.43 16.92 -40.35
CA HIS A 716 28.46 17.84 -39.22
C HIS A 716 29.81 18.57 -39.08
N GLY A 717 30.89 18.01 -39.63
CA GLY A 717 32.18 18.68 -39.76
C GLY A 717 32.11 19.86 -40.74
N GLU A 718 31.58 19.65 -41.94
CA GLU A 718 31.43 20.71 -42.96
C GLU A 718 30.53 21.86 -42.51
N THR A 719 29.56 21.60 -41.63
CA THR A 719 28.65 22.63 -41.09
C THR A 719 29.22 23.37 -39.87
N GLY A 720 30.42 23.00 -39.40
CA GLY A 720 31.07 23.54 -38.21
C GLY A 720 30.36 23.16 -36.90
N LEU A 721 29.44 22.20 -36.92
CA LEU A 721 28.64 21.82 -35.75
C LEU A 721 29.48 21.01 -34.74
N ILE A 722 30.42 20.19 -35.20
CA ILE A 722 31.32 19.42 -34.33
C ILE A 722 32.15 20.35 -33.46
N ASP A 723 32.75 21.39 -34.04
CA ASP A 723 33.54 22.37 -33.31
C ASP A 723 32.67 23.17 -32.32
N ALA A 724 31.45 23.53 -32.72
CA ALA A 724 30.51 24.24 -31.85
C ALA A 724 30.05 23.40 -30.64
N CYS A 725 29.96 22.07 -30.79
CA CYS A 725 29.67 21.15 -29.67
C CYS A 725 30.84 21.04 -28.68
N LEU A 726 32.07 21.27 -29.13
CA LEU A 726 33.28 21.22 -28.29
C LEU A 726 33.62 22.57 -27.63
N ALA A 727 32.97 23.66 -28.06
CA ALA A 727 33.19 25.00 -27.52
C ALA A 727 32.95 25.05 -26.00
N GLU A 728 33.78 25.80 -25.28
CA GLU A 728 33.71 25.83 -23.81
C GLU A 728 32.40 26.44 -23.30
N ASP A 729 31.87 27.42 -24.03
CA ASP A 729 30.65 28.18 -23.76
C ASP A 729 29.36 27.48 -24.26
N ALA A 730 29.47 26.32 -24.90
CA ALA A 730 28.30 25.55 -25.30
C ALA A 730 27.47 25.13 -24.06
N PRO A 731 26.15 25.35 -24.06
CA PRO A 731 25.30 25.02 -22.91
C PRO A 731 25.20 23.50 -22.68
N SER A 732 25.08 23.12 -21.41
CA SER A 732 24.87 21.72 -21.04
C SER A 732 23.50 21.20 -21.50
N HIS A 733 23.40 19.89 -21.72
CA HIS A 733 22.14 19.24 -22.11
C HIS A 733 20.99 19.55 -21.13
N ALA A 734 21.26 19.61 -19.82
CA ALA A 734 20.26 19.92 -18.79
C ALA A 734 19.70 21.35 -18.93
N MET A 735 20.56 22.32 -19.24
CA MET A 735 20.13 23.71 -19.46
C MET A 735 19.30 23.84 -20.73
N VAL A 736 19.76 23.25 -21.83
CA VAL A 736 19.04 23.28 -23.11
C VAL A 736 17.67 22.60 -22.98
N ARG A 737 17.60 21.44 -22.31
CA ARG A 737 16.33 20.75 -22.04
C ARG A 737 15.34 21.65 -21.29
N THR A 738 15.81 22.35 -20.25
CA THR A 738 14.97 23.25 -19.46
C THR A 738 14.49 24.44 -20.28
N ALA A 739 15.37 25.05 -21.07
CA ALA A 739 15.06 26.20 -21.90
C ALA A 739 14.07 25.85 -23.02
N VAL A 740 14.28 24.73 -23.72
CA VAL A 740 13.37 24.26 -24.79
C VAL A 740 12.02 23.87 -24.21
N LEU A 741 11.98 23.18 -23.08
CA LEU A 741 10.71 22.82 -22.43
C LEU A 741 9.94 24.07 -21.97
N ALA A 742 10.61 25.04 -21.36
CA ALA A 742 9.99 26.30 -20.98
C ALA A 742 9.47 27.06 -22.21
N TYR A 743 10.24 27.09 -23.30
CA TYR A 743 9.81 27.69 -24.56
C TYR A 743 8.55 27.00 -25.11
N VAL A 744 8.50 25.67 -25.15
CA VAL A 744 7.34 24.91 -25.64
C VAL A 744 6.11 25.09 -24.75
N LEU A 745 6.26 25.01 -23.42
CA LEU A 745 5.14 25.18 -22.48
C LEU A 745 4.58 26.60 -22.48
N ASP A 746 5.40 27.60 -22.79
CA ASP A 746 4.95 28.99 -22.89
C ASP A 746 4.09 29.21 -24.16
N ARG A 747 4.51 28.68 -25.32
CA ARG A 747 3.76 28.86 -26.59
C ARG A 747 2.61 27.87 -26.77
N VAL A 748 2.74 26.67 -26.24
CA VAL A 748 1.78 25.58 -26.38
C VAL A 748 1.53 24.93 -25.01
N PRO A 749 0.92 25.67 -24.05
CA PRO A 749 0.77 25.22 -22.66
C PRO A 749 -0.04 23.93 -22.51
N ASP A 750 -0.95 23.67 -23.45
CA ASP A 750 -1.80 22.49 -23.46
C ASP A 750 -1.18 21.29 -24.19
N LEU A 751 0.03 21.42 -24.76
CA LEU A 751 0.67 20.36 -25.57
C LEU A 751 0.81 19.04 -24.80
N LEU A 752 1.15 19.09 -23.52
CA LEU A 752 1.32 17.89 -22.68
C LEU A 752 0.02 17.08 -22.52
N ALA A 753 -1.14 17.73 -22.62
CA ALA A 753 -2.44 17.04 -22.60
C ALA A 753 -2.76 16.34 -23.93
N HIS A 754 -2.04 16.70 -25.01
CA HIS A 754 -2.27 16.19 -26.36
C HIS A 754 -1.16 15.25 -26.86
N LEU A 755 -0.02 15.18 -26.18
CA LEU A 755 1.04 14.22 -26.47
C LEU A 755 0.67 12.83 -25.92
N HIS A 756 0.06 12.02 -26.79
CA HIS A 756 -0.17 10.60 -26.57
C HIS A 756 1.00 9.76 -27.11
N TYR A 757 1.16 8.50 -26.70
CA TYR A 757 2.33 7.65 -27.05
C TYR A 757 2.50 7.34 -28.55
N ARG A 758 1.63 7.84 -29.43
CA ARG A 758 1.72 7.74 -30.90
C ARG A 758 1.72 9.15 -31.49
N ILE A 759 2.88 9.61 -31.94
CA ILE A 759 3.05 10.92 -32.57
C ILE A 759 2.92 10.74 -34.08
N VAL A 760 2.03 11.50 -34.72
CA VAL A 760 1.91 11.55 -36.19
C VAL A 760 2.78 12.71 -36.67
N ASP A 761 3.80 12.40 -37.47
CA ASP A 761 4.75 13.38 -37.99
C ASP A 761 4.57 13.61 -39.50
N VAL A 762 5.34 14.55 -40.05
CA VAL A 762 5.31 14.88 -41.49
C VAL A 762 5.70 13.67 -42.34
N SER A 763 6.62 12.83 -41.86
CA SER A 763 7.02 11.58 -42.52
C SER A 763 5.86 10.60 -42.66
N SER A 764 4.99 10.52 -41.66
CA SER A 764 3.79 9.69 -41.68
C SER A 764 2.83 10.14 -42.78
N ILE A 765 2.65 11.45 -42.95
CA ILE A 765 1.84 12.03 -44.03
C ILE A 765 2.49 11.80 -45.39
N LYS A 766 3.80 12.02 -45.50
CA LYS A 766 4.58 11.76 -46.72
C LYS A 766 4.42 10.32 -47.20
N GLU A 767 4.48 9.35 -46.30
CA GLU A 767 4.34 7.95 -46.63
C GLU A 767 2.90 7.57 -47.01
N LEU A 768 1.89 8.20 -46.40
CA LEU A 768 0.50 8.09 -46.83
C LEU A 768 0.32 8.62 -48.25
N VAL A 769 0.85 9.82 -48.53
CA VAL A 769 0.75 10.43 -49.86
C VAL A 769 1.43 9.56 -50.91
N ARG A 770 2.64 9.06 -50.64
CA ARG A 770 3.37 8.17 -51.54
C ARG A 770 2.58 6.90 -51.88
N ARG A 771 1.96 6.28 -50.87
CA ARG A 771 1.22 5.01 -51.05
C ARG A 771 -0.12 5.21 -51.75
N TRP A 772 -0.79 6.32 -51.50
CA TRP A 772 -2.15 6.55 -52.00
C TRP A 772 -2.19 7.30 -53.33
N TYR A 773 -1.19 8.14 -53.59
CA TYR A 773 -1.18 9.03 -54.75
C TYR A 773 0.09 8.93 -55.61
N GLY A 774 1.00 8.00 -55.30
CA GLY A 774 2.24 7.80 -56.06
C GLY A 774 3.37 8.74 -55.65
N ALA A 775 4.60 8.42 -56.12
CA ALA A 775 5.80 9.18 -55.78
C ALA A 775 5.85 10.56 -56.45
N GLU A 776 5.15 10.72 -57.56
CA GLU A 776 5.03 11.96 -58.35
C GLU A 776 4.30 13.09 -57.62
N ARG A 777 3.45 12.77 -56.61
CA ARG A 777 2.75 13.75 -55.78
C ARG A 777 3.48 14.07 -54.47
N MET A 778 4.65 13.52 -54.27
CA MET A 778 5.47 13.83 -53.09
C MET A 778 6.12 15.20 -53.23
N TRP A 779 6.33 15.84 -52.07
CA TRP A 779 7.13 17.06 -51.99
C TRP A 779 8.57 16.79 -52.47
N GLN A 780 9.04 17.58 -53.44
CA GLN A 780 10.43 17.57 -53.92
C GLN A 780 11.14 18.79 -53.32
N SER A 781 12.04 18.57 -52.35
CA SER A 781 12.72 19.70 -51.71
C SER A 781 13.74 20.36 -52.66
N SER A 782 13.81 21.69 -52.63
CA SER A 782 14.68 22.48 -53.52
C SER A 782 15.87 23.13 -52.81
N SER A 783 16.21 22.71 -51.59
CA SER A 783 17.24 23.37 -50.77
C SER A 783 18.34 22.41 -50.32
N THR A 784 19.60 22.86 -50.46
CA THR A 784 20.80 22.26 -49.86
C THR A 784 20.61 22.04 -48.36
N VAL A 785 20.61 20.77 -47.92
CA VAL A 785 20.32 20.38 -46.54
C VAL A 785 21.57 20.61 -45.68
N ARG A 786 21.49 21.51 -44.69
CA ARG A 786 22.56 21.73 -43.69
C ARG A 786 22.33 20.95 -42.39
N HIS A 787 21.29 20.12 -42.32
CA HIS A 787 20.95 19.24 -41.20
C HIS A 787 20.97 19.96 -39.84
N ARG A 788 20.40 21.17 -39.79
CA ARG A 788 20.19 21.93 -38.55
C ARG A 788 18.71 21.89 -38.16
N ALA A 789 18.45 21.60 -36.88
CA ALA A 789 17.10 21.33 -36.37
C ALA A 789 16.05 22.38 -36.76
N LEU A 790 16.36 23.68 -36.67
CA LEU A 790 15.39 24.74 -37.00
C LEU A 790 15.12 24.85 -38.51
N GLU A 791 16.12 24.58 -39.34
CA GLU A 791 15.95 24.54 -40.80
C GLU A 791 15.11 23.32 -41.21
N ASP A 792 15.34 22.17 -40.58
CA ASP A 792 14.55 20.95 -40.80
C ASP A 792 13.09 21.11 -40.37
N ILE A 793 12.82 21.83 -39.26
CA ILE A 793 11.46 22.19 -38.84
C ILE A 793 10.78 23.09 -39.87
N ARG A 794 11.47 24.13 -40.38
CA ARG A 794 10.92 25.02 -41.41
C ARG A 794 10.65 24.27 -42.71
N GLY A 795 11.53 23.36 -43.11
CA GLY A 795 11.31 22.47 -44.25
C GLY A 795 10.08 21.58 -44.07
N SER A 796 9.89 21.02 -42.86
CA SER A 796 8.73 20.20 -42.52
C SER A 796 7.42 21.00 -42.56
N MET A 797 7.43 22.27 -42.13
CA MET A 797 6.27 23.17 -42.24
C MET A 797 5.90 23.45 -43.70
N GLN A 798 6.89 23.69 -44.56
CA GLN A 798 6.67 23.90 -45.99
C GLN A 798 6.11 22.64 -46.67
N GLU A 799 6.63 21.46 -46.33
CA GLU A 799 6.14 20.18 -46.83
C GLU A 799 4.67 19.93 -46.41
N LEU A 800 4.31 20.22 -45.15
CA LEU A 800 2.92 20.13 -44.69
C LEU A 800 2.00 21.13 -45.40
N ALA A 801 2.45 22.38 -45.56
CA ALA A 801 1.68 23.40 -46.28
C ALA A 801 1.42 22.97 -47.73
N PHE A 802 2.40 22.32 -48.37
CA PHE A 802 2.23 21.73 -49.70
C PHE A 802 1.20 20.60 -49.71
N TYR A 803 1.31 19.58 -48.85
CA TYR A 803 0.34 18.48 -48.85
C TYR A 803 -1.07 18.97 -48.52
N ARG A 804 -1.22 19.97 -47.65
CA ARG A 804 -2.51 20.64 -47.43
C ARG A 804 -3.03 21.26 -48.72
N ALA A 805 -2.18 22.00 -49.43
CA ALA A 805 -2.58 22.70 -50.65
C ALA A 805 -2.85 21.76 -51.83
N THR A 806 -2.21 20.59 -51.93
CA THR A 806 -2.24 19.74 -53.13
C THR A 806 -2.91 18.39 -52.95
N VAL A 807 -2.98 17.85 -51.74
CA VAL A 807 -3.54 16.52 -51.45
C VAL A 807 -4.82 16.61 -50.61
N PHE A 808 -4.84 17.45 -49.57
CA PHE A 808 -5.97 17.59 -48.65
C PHE A 808 -6.86 18.80 -48.96
N GLN A 809 -7.22 18.99 -50.24
CA GLN A 809 -8.23 19.96 -50.64
C GLN A 809 -9.62 19.42 -50.27
N ALA A 810 -10.46 20.23 -49.60
CA ALA A 810 -11.81 19.85 -49.19
C ALA A 810 -12.81 19.94 -50.35
#